data_AF-A0A3N5MUV1-F1
#
_entry.id   AF-A0A3N5MUV1-F1
#
_cell.length_a   1.000
_cell.length_b   1.000
_cell.length_c   1.000
_cell.angle_alpha   90.00
_cell.angle_beta   90.00
_cell.angle_gamma   90.00
#
_symmetry.space_group_name_H-M   'P 1'
#
loop_
_entity.id
_entity.type
_entity.pdbx_description
1 polymer ?
#
loop_
_entity_poly.entity_id
_entity_poly.type
_entity_poly.pdbx_seq_one_letter_code
_entity_poly.pdbx_strand_id
1 'polypeptide(L)'
;MSIKMIRSDSLPDVPYGPESDSCAIYLSVRKQGQTTFGTLKRSIGALVSMGHRTGFVNGEGDGAGVQSDIPRRLWARKLSQAGLRATLASLPGFWVGHLFIPKGENNADLHNQIYSAFEEAELNPVYLQPGRSRKEVLGGNARLDPPDFWQIAGCAEVTNLERHLLKVQTSLESSLPVHFLSLSPHSVVYKVRGSVETLVRYYPDLQDLNYDTSVVLCHARYSTNTVSNFERAQPFALLGHNGEINTITRFRLEAEQIGAILPRNGSDSQDIDRTIHTLCANYDLDLIEAMETVFPPVPYELERFPPEQRAVYARIRQSFGPYAQGPAAILARLGDTIVASVDALGLRPLWFVETEKEYIFSSERGAIPLEVMVSDPRPLGPGEKMAICLRRGENARIFDQAGIREHVLNRAFQREAPQLARLYWTAWDQSGWGLSHARGRHAFSEILIPIAETPSKPPAPSGKELALPWNDPLKAGRFENNLLAANGWSQEHVQVIHDLVIEKKEVGSLGYDGPLASLAHQRVNIADFFKETVAVVTNPAIDHDREAEAFSTSSLLGASPGVGKAPDPNDILVSLKIPILTGGHPDLGSPEEMQALAEELGTYAIERLLEIFDGFTTWLPLGAGPSEGVRDSLARLASSAVQAVENGSQCIILDDSCVTRGEMGWLDPLLAVSCIDEALREAGKTSQQNLRRKTAIMVRSAAIRNLHDIVLLTGFGADAINCYALFGVAVQKAAEKNHSDPIHTQRQVLLSLKAGLEKAISTMGCHELRGYGRVCSSIGLAPSVAAVLKTPNFFGSEEKGLTWMRLDGESIQRGQEIRKKAGSRSLEHVDRFFPRLWKKVGLFTRSEAGYDEVSETFHELEKENPVALRHVIDFKKVRGTVIPSQVDLTLRDYRLPVVISAMSCGSQGETSFRAYAEASSQMNIICINGEGGELPEMMGRYKKNRAQQIASGRSGVKSHFLNSAAVLEIKIGQGAKPGEGGMLPGDKVSPQVAEARHTPPYVALLSPSNNHD
;
A
#
# COMPACT_ATOMS: atom_id res chain seq x y z
N MET A 1 -1.44 -34.80 28.31
CA MET A 1 -1.07 -33.43 27.89
C MET A 1 -1.97 -33.05 26.74
N SER A 2 -2.93 -32.16 27.00
CA SER A 2 -3.88 -31.65 26.01
C SER A 2 -3.12 -30.90 24.92
N ILE A 3 -3.23 -31.33 23.68
CA ILE A 3 -2.73 -30.62 22.50
C ILE A 3 -3.46 -29.27 22.46
N LYS A 4 -2.76 -28.20 22.82
CA LYS A 4 -3.24 -26.83 22.59
C LYS A 4 -3.31 -26.65 21.08
N MET A 5 -4.53 -26.49 20.55
CA MET A 5 -4.73 -25.98 19.21
C MET A 5 -4.04 -24.62 19.11
N ILE A 6 -3.19 -24.45 18.10
CA ILE A 6 -2.57 -23.18 17.76
C ILE A 6 -3.69 -22.25 17.27
N ARG A 7 -4.19 -21.41 18.17
CA ARG A 7 -4.58 -20.03 17.86
C ARG A 7 -3.48 -19.16 18.46
N SER A 8 -2.79 -18.39 17.63
CA SER A 8 -1.78 -17.42 18.04
C SER A 8 -2.43 -16.17 18.64
N ASP A 9 -3.16 -16.37 19.74
CA ASP A 9 -3.77 -15.29 20.50
C ASP A 9 -2.69 -14.73 21.46
N SER A 10 -2.19 -13.52 21.16
CA SER A 10 -1.36 -12.58 21.93
C SER A 10 0.18 -12.57 21.78
N LEU A 11 0.68 -11.43 21.28
CA LEU A 11 1.51 -10.48 22.03
C LEU A 11 0.74 -9.13 22.02
N PRO A 12 0.65 -8.38 23.13
CA PRO A 12 -0.07 -7.09 23.20
C PRO A 12 0.47 -6.01 22.26
N ASP A 13 1.73 -6.18 21.81
CA ASP A 13 2.50 -5.17 21.08
C ASP A 13 2.72 -5.49 19.59
N VAL A 14 1.97 -6.45 19.02
CA VAL A 14 2.10 -6.79 17.59
C VAL A 14 1.09 -5.98 16.76
N PRO A 15 1.51 -5.28 15.69
CA PRO A 15 0.59 -4.56 14.82
C PRO A 15 -0.45 -5.53 14.24
N TYR A 16 -1.72 -5.14 14.36
CA TYR A 16 -2.86 -5.89 13.87
C TYR A 16 -2.76 -6.11 12.35
N GLY A 17 -3.04 -7.33 11.90
CA GLY A 17 -3.00 -7.69 10.47
C GLY A 17 -4.11 -7.00 9.62
N PRO A 18 -4.03 -7.14 8.29
CA PRO A 18 -4.98 -6.56 7.33
C PRO A 18 -6.41 -7.14 7.42
N GLU A 19 -7.40 -6.33 7.00
CA GLU A 19 -8.84 -6.68 6.97
C GLU A 19 -9.23 -7.43 5.68
N SER A 20 -10.49 -7.88 5.52
CA SER A 20 -10.84 -8.86 4.47
C SER A 20 -12.13 -8.60 3.69
N ASP A 21 -12.28 -9.40 2.64
CA ASP A 21 -12.72 -8.99 1.30
C ASP A 21 -14.19 -9.20 0.95
N SER A 22 -15.04 -9.42 1.95
CA SER A 22 -16.45 -9.77 1.67
C SER A 22 -17.46 -8.94 2.44
N CYS A 23 -17.10 -7.78 3.02
CA CYS A 23 -18.04 -7.01 3.83
C CYS A 23 -19.33 -6.60 3.06
N ALA A 24 -20.47 -6.66 3.74
CA ALA A 24 -21.74 -6.17 3.21
C ALA A 24 -21.90 -4.68 3.50
N ILE A 25 -22.23 -3.89 2.48
CA ILE A 25 -22.52 -2.45 2.60
C ILE A 25 -23.84 -2.10 1.93
N TYR A 26 -24.58 -1.20 2.57
CA TYR A 26 -25.90 -0.75 2.09
C TYR A 26 -26.14 0.69 2.53
N LEU A 27 -26.53 1.57 1.62
CA LEU A 27 -26.91 2.94 1.91
C LEU A 27 -28.25 3.26 1.25
N SER A 28 -29.17 3.87 1.99
CA SER A 28 -30.45 4.35 1.47
C SER A 28 -30.62 5.85 1.75
N VAL A 29 -31.02 6.58 0.71
CA VAL A 29 -31.30 8.02 0.75
C VAL A 29 -32.74 8.28 0.30
N ARG A 30 -33.55 8.90 1.15
CA ARG A 30 -34.90 9.36 0.80
C ARG A 30 -34.83 10.52 -0.20
N LYS A 31 -35.50 10.38 -1.35
CA LYS A 31 -35.45 11.34 -2.48
C LYS A 31 -35.79 12.78 -2.09
N GLN A 32 -36.63 13.01 -1.09
CA GLN A 32 -37.05 14.35 -0.66
C GLN A 32 -36.62 14.69 0.78
N GLY A 33 -35.73 13.88 1.37
CA GLY A 33 -35.24 14.08 2.73
C GLY A 33 -36.28 13.88 3.84
N GLN A 34 -37.43 13.24 3.56
CA GLN A 34 -38.40 12.95 4.63
C GLN A 34 -37.85 11.89 5.59
N THR A 35 -37.96 12.16 6.88
CA THR A 35 -37.48 11.25 7.93
C THR A 35 -38.58 10.30 8.36
N THR A 36 -38.32 8.99 8.37
CA THR A 36 -39.25 7.97 8.85
C THR A 36 -38.52 6.81 9.51
N PHE A 37 -39.12 6.17 10.51
CA PHE A 37 -38.63 4.89 11.04
C PHE A 37 -38.54 3.77 9.98
N GLY A 38 -39.41 3.81 8.97
CA GLY A 38 -39.45 2.81 7.90
C GLY A 38 -38.13 2.72 7.12
N THR A 39 -37.41 3.84 6.97
CA THR A 39 -36.09 3.89 6.31
C THR A 39 -35.09 3.01 7.06
N LEU A 40 -34.97 3.18 8.39
CA LEU A 40 -34.09 2.37 9.24
C LEU A 40 -34.43 0.88 9.16
N LYS A 41 -35.72 0.55 9.32
CA LYS A 41 -36.20 -0.83 9.30
C LYS A 41 -35.87 -1.55 7.98
N ARG A 42 -36.06 -0.89 6.83
CA ARG A 42 -35.73 -1.46 5.51
C ARG A 42 -34.24 -1.66 5.34
N SER A 43 -33.42 -0.67 5.68
CA SER A 43 -31.96 -0.76 5.52
C SER A 43 -31.33 -1.85 6.38
N ILE A 44 -31.81 -2.03 7.62
CA ILE A 44 -31.37 -3.13 8.48
C ILE A 44 -31.83 -4.48 7.90
N GLY A 45 -33.06 -4.58 7.40
CA GLY A 45 -33.56 -5.80 6.74
C GLY A 45 -32.74 -6.19 5.51
N ALA A 46 -32.33 -5.22 4.69
CA ALA A 46 -31.44 -5.45 3.55
C ALA A 46 -30.02 -5.87 3.97
N LEU A 47 -29.53 -5.39 5.12
CA LEU A 47 -28.25 -5.84 5.65
C LEU A 47 -28.32 -7.30 6.14
N VAL A 48 -29.45 -7.71 6.76
CA VAL A 48 -29.67 -9.10 7.19
C VAL A 48 -29.67 -10.07 6.02
N SER A 49 -30.24 -9.71 4.86
CA SER A 49 -30.27 -10.60 3.68
C SER A 49 -28.89 -10.83 3.06
N MET A 50 -27.89 -10.01 3.41
CA MET A 50 -26.48 -10.18 3.01
C MET A 50 -25.63 -10.88 4.09
N GLY A 51 -26.26 -11.56 5.06
CA GLY A 51 -25.56 -12.25 6.15
C GLY A 51 -24.54 -13.30 5.68
N HIS A 52 -24.71 -13.89 4.48
CA HIS A 52 -23.75 -14.83 3.88
C HIS A 52 -22.40 -14.18 3.52
N ARG A 53 -22.34 -12.85 3.50
CA ARG A 53 -21.12 -12.06 3.28
C ARG A 53 -20.43 -11.64 4.58
N THR A 54 -20.91 -12.10 5.73
CA THR A 54 -20.38 -11.70 7.05
C THR A 54 -19.58 -12.85 7.67
N GLY A 55 -18.53 -12.49 8.40
CA GLY A 55 -17.73 -13.50 9.07
C GLY A 55 -18.49 -14.03 10.28
N PHE A 56 -18.64 -15.36 10.34
CA PHE A 56 -19.40 -16.03 11.39
C PHE A 56 -18.61 -17.21 11.93
N VAL A 57 -18.13 -17.09 13.16
CA VAL A 57 -17.28 -18.11 13.80
C VAL A 57 -17.87 -18.48 15.15
N ASN A 58 -18.09 -19.77 15.39
CA ASN A 58 -18.57 -20.30 16.67
C ASN A 58 -19.85 -19.63 17.20
N GLY A 59 -20.77 -19.22 16.32
CA GLY A 59 -22.02 -18.57 16.73
C GLY A 59 -21.95 -17.05 16.83
N GLU A 60 -20.83 -16.42 16.44
CA GLU A 60 -20.59 -14.97 16.59
C GLU A 60 -20.24 -14.31 15.28
N GLY A 61 -20.83 -13.13 15.03
CA GLY A 61 -20.47 -12.27 13.90
C GLY A 61 -19.30 -11.33 14.22
N ASP A 62 -18.54 -10.96 13.19
CA ASP A 62 -17.34 -10.11 13.34
C ASP A 62 -17.62 -8.65 13.66
N GLY A 63 -18.77 -8.14 13.23
CA GLY A 63 -19.19 -6.76 13.52
C GLY A 63 -20.29 -6.29 12.58
N ALA A 64 -21.21 -5.50 13.11
CA ALA A 64 -22.27 -4.87 12.33
C ALA A 64 -22.60 -3.50 12.92
N GLY A 65 -23.07 -2.58 12.08
CA GLY A 65 -23.43 -1.26 12.52
C GLY A 65 -24.29 -0.48 11.52
N VAL A 66 -24.79 0.65 12.01
CA VAL A 66 -25.63 1.58 11.28
C VAL A 66 -25.26 3.02 11.62
N GLN A 67 -25.11 3.85 10.60
CA GLN A 67 -25.04 5.30 10.66
C GLN A 67 -26.38 5.86 10.16
N SER A 68 -26.96 6.82 10.88
CA SER A 68 -28.21 7.49 10.49
C SER A 68 -28.16 8.97 10.78
N ASP A 69 -29.21 9.71 10.40
CA ASP A 69 -29.45 11.04 11.01
C ASP A 69 -29.48 10.94 12.54
N ILE A 70 -29.13 12.03 13.23
CA ILE A 70 -29.53 12.20 14.63
C ILE A 70 -31.05 12.03 14.71
N PRO A 71 -31.58 11.06 15.47
CA PRO A 71 -33.02 10.85 15.58
C PRO A 71 -33.63 11.93 16.49
N ARG A 72 -33.90 13.10 15.90
CA ARG A 72 -34.25 14.34 16.62
C ARG A 72 -35.46 14.18 17.56
N ARG A 73 -36.48 13.38 17.16
CA ARG A 73 -37.66 13.08 18.00
C ARG A 73 -37.32 12.19 19.20
N LEU A 74 -36.48 11.17 19.01
CA LEU A 74 -35.96 10.35 20.10
C LEU A 74 -35.14 11.19 21.08
N TRP A 75 -34.27 12.07 20.56
CA TRP A 75 -33.46 12.98 21.38
C TRP A 75 -34.30 13.99 22.16
N ALA A 76 -35.33 14.59 21.56
CA ALA A 76 -36.27 15.47 22.25
C ALA A 76 -36.91 14.75 23.47
N ARG A 77 -37.30 13.48 23.30
CA ARG A 77 -37.82 12.64 24.39
C ARG A 77 -36.77 12.34 25.45
N LYS A 78 -35.54 11.99 25.06
CA LYS A 78 -34.42 11.73 25.99
C LYS A 78 -34.10 12.96 26.84
N LEU A 79 -33.98 14.13 26.22
CA LEU A 79 -33.75 15.40 26.91
C LEU A 79 -34.87 15.70 27.91
N SER A 80 -36.13 15.57 27.49
CA SER A 80 -37.27 15.76 28.38
C SER A 80 -37.27 14.79 29.57
N GLN A 81 -36.90 13.53 29.37
CA GLN A 81 -36.78 12.54 30.45
C GLN A 81 -35.65 12.86 31.42
N ALA A 82 -34.60 13.53 30.95
CA ALA A 82 -33.50 14.03 31.77
C ALA A 82 -33.78 15.40 32.42
N GLY A 83 -35.00 15.94 32.29
CA GLY A 83 -35.36 17.26 32.82
C GLY A 83 -34.84 18.46 32.01
N LEU A 84 -34.35 18.21 30.79
CA LEU A 84 -33.80 19.22 29.88
C LEU A 84 -34.85 19.67 28.85
N ARG A 85 -34.61 20.82 28.22
CA ARG A 85 -35.51 21.37 27.18
C ARG A 85 -35.48 20.50 25.92
N ALA A 86 -36.62 19.88 25.61
CA ALA A 86 -36.78 19.04 24.41
C ALA A 86 -36.50 19.79 23.09
N THR A 87 -36.75 21.11 23.05
CA THR A 87 -36.52 21.96 21.87
C THR A 87 -35.06 22.10 21.48
N LEU A 88 -34.11 21.84 22.38
CA LEU A 88 -32.67 21.84 22.06
C LEU A 88 -32.37 20.86 20.93
N ALA A 89 -33.03 19.68 20.94
CA ALA A 89 -32.85 18.69 19.89
C ALA A 89 -33.21 19.21 18.49
N SER A 90 -33.98 20.28 18.34
CA SER A 90 -34.34 20.85 17.03
C SER A 90 -33.44 21.99 16.57
N LEU A 91 -32.49 22.45 17.41
CA LEU A 91 -31.63 23.57 17.07
C LEU A 91 -30.55 23.16 16.04
N PRO A 92 -30.15 24.08 15.14
CA PRO A 92 -29.08 23.83 14.17
C PRO A 92 -27.74 23.47 14.83
N GLY A 93 -27.42 24.11 15.96
CA GLY A 93 -26.20 23.87 16.72
C GLY A 93 -26.20 22.62 17.61
N PHE A 94 -27.30 21.85 17.64
CA PHE A 94 -27.39 20.65 18.46
C PHE A 94 -26.57 19.50 17.86
N TRP A 95 -25.69 18.95 18.68
CA TRP A 95 -24.77 17.88 18.32
C TRP A 95 -24.86 16.70 19.29
N VAL A 96 -24.48 15.53 18.80
CA VAL A 96 -24.50 14.27 19.55
C VAL A 96 -23.18 13.53 19.35
N GLY A 97 -22.65 13.01 20.45
CA GLY A 97 -21.52 12.10 20.49
C GLY A 97 -21.94 10.74 21.04
N HIS A 98 -21.51 9.67 20.37
CA HIS A 98 -21.54 8.30 20.85
C HIS A 98 -20.12 7.85 21.08
N LEU A 99 -19.81 7.33 22.28
CA LEU A 99 -18.47 6.89 22.63
C LEU A 99 -18.50 5.55 23.38
N PHE A 100 -17.43 4.79 23.16
CA PHE A 100 -17.08 3.62 23.96
C PHE A 100 -16.03 4.01 24.98
N ILE A 101 -16.24 3.54 26.20
CA ILE A 101 -15.27 3.57 27.28
C ILE A 101 -14.90 2.12 27.61
N PRO A 102 -13.61 1.71 27.56
CA PRO A 102 -13.19 0.37 27.92
C PRO A 102 -13.65 -0.02 29.31
N LYS A 103 -13.94 -1.31 29.49
CA LYS A 103 -14.41 -1.84 30.77
C LYS A 103 -13.35 -1.61 31.85
N GLY A 104 -13.76 -1.04 32.98
CA GLY A 104 -12.87 -0.72 34.10
C GLY A 104 -12.27 0.70 34.06
N GLU A 105 -12.30 1.38 32.91
CA GLU A 105 -11.85 2.78 32.77
C GLU A 105 -12.99 3.79 33.04
N ASN A 106 -14.24 3.32 33.05
CA ASN A 106 -15.42 4.15 33.29
C ASN A 106 -15.51 4.62 34.75
N ASN A 107 -15.04 5.85 35.00
CA ASN A 107 -15.03 6.49 36.31
C ASN A 107 -15.42 7.98 36.23
N ALA A 108 -15.69 8.61 37.38
CA ALA A 108 -16.15 9.99 37.46
C ALA A 108 -15.11 11.00 36.95
N ASP A 109 -13.81 10.74 37.18
CA ASP A 109 -12.73 11.63 36.76
C ASP A 109 -12.61 11.68 35.23
N LEU A 110 -12.80 10.53 34.57
CA LEU A 110 -12.86 10.46 33.11
C LEU A 110 -14.04 11.28 32.56
N HIS A 111 -15.23 11.16 33.16
CA HIS A 111 -16.40 11.95 32.75
C HIS A 111 -16.19 13.45 32.93
N ASN A 112 -15.57 13.86 34.04
CA ASN A 112 -15.25 15.27 34.28
C ASN A 112 -14.26 15.80 33.23
N GLN A 113 -13.21 15.03 32.90
CA GLN A 113 -12.25 15.41 31.85
C GLN A 113 -12.92 15.55 30.47
N ILE A 114 -13.80 14.60 30.11
CA ILE A 114 -14.58 14.69 28.87
C ILE A 114 -15.44 15.95 28.91
N TYR A 115 -16.24 16.14 29.95
CA TYR A 115 -17.16 17.27 30.05
C TYR A 115 -16.43 18.63 30.00
N SER A 116 -15.34 18.78 30.75
CA SER A 116 -14.51 19.99 30.75
C SER A 116 -13.91 20.28 29.38
N ALA A 117 -13.40 19.27 28.66
CA ALA A 117 -12.85 19.47 27.32
C ALA A 117 -13.90 20.00 26.33
N PHE A 118 -15.15 19.58 26.45
CA PHE A 118 -16.25 20.11 25.64
C PHE A 118 -16.66 21.53 26.04
N GLU A 119 -16.65 21.86 27.34
CA GLU A 119 -16.90 23.24 27.81
C GLU A 119 -15.80 24.21 27.37
N GLU A 120 -14.53 23.83 27.53
CA GLU A 120 -13.36 24.62 27.11
C GLU A 120 -13.35 24.90 25.60
N ALA A 121 -13.97 24.02 24.81
CA ALA A 121 -14.12 24.17 23.36
C ALA A 121 -15.41 24.91 22.94
N GLU A 122 -16.15 25.51 23.89
CA GLU A 122 -17.41 26.24 23.67
C GLU A 122 -18.52 25.38 23.04
N LEU A 123 -18.48 24.06 23.26
CA LEU A 123 -19.46 23.13 22.70
C LEU A 123 -20.73 23.00 23.55
N ASN A 124 -20.73 23.53 24.77
CA ASN A 124 -21.85 23.55 25.72
C ASN A 124 -22.54 22.17 25.87
N PRO A 125 -21.84 21.17 26.44
CA PRO A 125 -22.44 19.87 26.73
C PRO A 125 -23.59 20.04 27.74
N VAL A 126 -24.75 19.44 27.47
CA VAL A 126 -25.93 19.47 28.36
C VAL A 126 -26.39 18.08 28.80
N TYR A 127 -25.86 17.04 28.16
CA TYR A 127 -26.24 15.66 28.39
C TYR A 127 -24.99 14.79 28.34
N LEU A 128 -24.73 13.99 29.37
CA LEU A 128 -23.71 12.95 29.39
C LEU A 128 -24.24 11.79 30.24
N GLN A 129 -24.71 10.72 29.59
CA GLN A 129 -25.32 9.59 30.28
C GLN A 129 -24.99 8.26 29.58
N PRO A 130 -25.03 7.12 30.31
CA PRO A 130 -24.93 5.81 29.69
C PRO A 130 -26.04 5.60 28.66
N GLY A 131 -25.67 5.13 27.48
CA GLY A 131 -26.62 4.75 26.44
C GLY A 131 -27.28 3.41 26.76
N ARG A 132 -28.50 3.20 26.26
CA ARG A 132 -29.23 1.95 26.47
C ARG A 132 -28.60 0.83 25.65
N SER A 133 -28.10 -0.20 26.33
CA SER A 133 -27.54 -1.41 25.70
C SER A 133 -27.92 -2.67 26.48
N ARG A 134 -27.99 -3.82 25.80
CA ARG A 134 -28.37 -5.12 26.37
C ARG A 134 -27.21 -6.12 26.27
N LYS A 135 -26.24 -6.06 27.19
CA LYS A 135 -25.01 -6.88 27.18
C LYS A 135 -25.29 -8.39 27.19
N GLU A 136 -26.47 -8.82 27.64
CA GLU A 136 -26.92 -10.21 27.66
C GLU A 136 -27.13 -10.84 26.27
N VAL A 137 -27.28 -10.04 25.21
CA VAL A 137 -27.49 -10.54 23.84
C VAL A 137 -26.20 -10.78 23.08
N LEU A 138 -25.05 -10.36 23.63
CA LEU A 138 -23.74 -10.54 23.02
C LEU A 138 -23.32 -12.01 23.03
N GLY A 139 -22.59 -12.41 21.98
CA GLY A 139 -21.91 -13.71 21.94
C GLY A 139 -20.88 -13.89 23.06
N GLY A 140 -20.50 -15.13 23.35
CA GLY A 140 -19.54 -15.50 24.38
C GLY A 140 -18.27 -14.63 24.43
N ASN A 141 -17.52 -14.49 23.34
CA ASN A 141 -16.29 -13.68 23.31
C ASN A 141 -16.58 -12.18 23.40
N ALA A 142 -17.60 -11.70 22.71
CA ALA A 142 -18.00 -10.29 22.76
C ALA A 142 -18.46 -9.87 24.17
N ARG A 143 -18.97 -10.82 24.96
CA ARG A 143 -19.46 -10.61 26.33
C ARG A 143 -18.36 -10.63 27.40
N LEU A 144 -17.16 -11.15 27.09
CA LEU A 144 -16.05 -11.16 28.05
C LEU A 144 -15.65 -9.74 28.45
N ASP A 145 -15.50 -8.87 27.46
CA ASP A 145 -15.01 -7.50 27.65
C ASP A 145 -15.76 -6.47 26.78
N PRO A 146 -17.07 -6.25 27.02
CA PRO A 146 -17.83 -5.27 26.27
C PRO A 146 -17.54 -3.85 26.81
N PRO A 147 -17.28 -2.87 25.93
CA PRO A 147 -17.14 -1.48 26.36
C PRO A 147 -18.45 -0.92 26.91
N ASP A 148 -18.35 0.11 27.73
CA ASP A 148 -19.49 0.90 28.16
C ASP A 148 -19.87 1.91 27.07
N PHE A 149 -21.11 1.82 26.61
CA PHE A 149 -21.66 2.72 25.61
C PHE A 149 -22.24 3.97 26.26
N TRP A 150 -21.72 5.14 25.91
CA TRP A 150 -22.13 6.43 26.44
C TRP A 150 -22.62 7.38 25.33
N GLN A 151 -23.50 8.29 25.73
CA GLN A 151 -24.06 9.31 24.86
C GLN A 151 -23.82 10.69 25.49
N ILE A 152 -23.23 11.59 24.71
CA ILE A 152 -23.05 13.00 25.04
C ILE A 152 -23.82 13.86 24.03
N ALA A 153 -24.42 14.96 24.48
CA ALA A 153 -25.05 15.92 23.58
C ALA A 153 -24.94 17.34 24.14
N GLY A 154 -24.94 18.32 23.24
CA GLY A 154 -24.83 19.74 23.55
C GLY A 154 -25.41 20.60 22.44
N CYS A 155 -25.31 21.92 22.62
CA CYS A 155 -25.73 22.87 21.60
C CYS A 155 -24.78 24.06 21.57
N ALA A 156 -24.10 24.24 20.43
CA ALA A 156 -23.08 25.27 20.27
C ALA A 156 -23.48 26.29 19.20
N GLU A 157 -23.12 27.55 19.42
CA GLU A 157 -23.29 28.66 18.46
C GLU A 157 -21.93 29.10 17.89
N VAL A 158 -21.06 28.13 17.58
CA VAL A 158 -19.73 28.39 17.02
C VAL A 158 -19.76 28.34 15.49
N THR A 159 -18.88 29.12 14.87
CA THR A 159 -18.63 28.98 13.42
C THR A 159 -17.84 27.71 13.15
N ASN A 160 -18.24 26.96 12.11
CA ASN A 160 -17.60 25.70 11.74
C ASN A 160 -17.57 24.67 12.88
N LEU A 161 -18.76 24.28 13.34
CA LEU A 161 -18.99 23.35 14.45
C LEU A 161 -18.28 22.00 14.25
N GLU A 162 -18.26 21.45 13.03
CA GLU A 162 -17.57 20.19 12.72
C GLU A 162 -16.08 20.25 13.07
N ARG A 163 -15.41 21.37 12.79
CA ARG A 163 -14.00 21.57 13.14
C ARG A 163 -13.75 21.55 14.65
N HIS A 164 -14.63 22.17 15.43
CA HIS A 164 -14.53 22.17 16.89
C HIS A 164 -14.74 20.77 17.46
N LEU A 165 -15.74 20.05 16.95
CA LEU A 165 -16.03 18.67 17.33
C LEU A 165 -14.86 17.74 17.00
N LEU A 166 -14.31 17.80 15.78
CA LEU A 166 -13.18 16.97 15.38
C LEU A 166 -11.94 17.25 16.25
N LYS A 167 -11.66 18.51 16.57
CA LYS A 167 -10.53 18.90 17.41
C LYS A 167 -10.65 18.31 18.82
N VAL A 168 -11.82 18.41 19.44
CA VAL A 168 -12.07 17.83 20.77
C VAL A 168 -12.02 16.29 20.71
N GLN A 169 -12.63 15.69 19.69
CA GLN A 169 -12.64 14.24 19.50
C GLN A 169 -11.21 13.69 19.43
N THR A 170 -10.39 14.22 18.52
CA THR A 170 -9.01 13.75 18.31
C THR A 170 -8.12 14.02 19.52
N SER A 171 -8.32 15.13 20.23
CA SER A 171 -7.60 15.44 21.47
C SER A 171 -7.94 14.44 22.59
N LEU A 172 -9.22 14.12 22.78
CA LEU A 172 -9.67 13.17 23.80
C LEU A 172 -9.23 11.73 23.47
N GLU A 173 -9.39 11.27 22.23
CA GLU A 173 -8.92 9.93 21.80
C GLU A 173 -7.40 9.77 21.90
N SER A 174 -6.67 10.89 21.80
CA SER A 174 -5.20 10.91 21.96
C SER A 174 -4.73 10.95 23.41
N SER A 175 -5.58 11.32 24.37
CA SER A 175 -5.18 11.53 25.78
C SER A 175 -5.87 10.58 26.75
N LEU A 176 -7.04 10.07 26.41
CA LEU A 176 -7.90 9.27 27.27
C LEU A 176 -8.22 7.92 26.61
N PRO A 177 -8.54 6.88 27.41
CA PRO A 177 -8.99 5.59 26.88
C PRO A 177 -10.47 5.69 26.45
N VAL A 178 -10.75 6.44 25.39
CA VAL A 178 -12.10 6.59 24.81
C VAL A 178 -12.04 6.41 23.30
N HIS A 179 -13.11 5.86 22.74
CA HIS A 179 -13.28 5.70 21.29
C HIS A 179 -14.61 6.29 20.86
N PHE A 180 -14.62 7.35 20.04
CA PHE A 180 -15.86 7.89 19.52
C PHE A 180 -16.33 7.07 18.32
N LEU A 181 -17.59 6.62 18.37
CA LEU A 181 -18.27 6.01 17.23
C LEU A 181 -18.69 7.07 16.22
N SER A 182 -19.16 8.21 16.73
CA SER A 182 -19.57 9.39 15.98
C SER A 182 -19.60 10.59 16.92
N LEU A 183 -19.20 11.76 16.44
CA LEU A 183 -19.42 13.04 17.09
C LEU A 183 -19.78 14.06 16.01
N SER A 184 -21.06 14.41 15.91
CA SER A 184 -21.58 15.19 14.77
C SER A 184 -22.85 15.97 15.13
N PRO A 185 -23.12 17.11 14.45
CA PRO A 185 -24.42 17.78 14.44
C PRO A 185 -25.44 17.14 13.48
N HIS A 186 -25.05 16.13 12.71
CA HIS A 186 -25.89 15.57 11.65
C HIS A 186 -26.22 14.09 11.83
N SER A 187 -25.23 13.27 12.16
CA SER A 187 -25.35 11.81 12.15
C SER A 187 -24.94 11.16 13.47
N VAL A 188 -25.41 9.93 13.69
CA VAL A 188 -25.01 9.07 14.81
C VAL A 188 -24.72 7.66 14.32
N VAL A 189 -23.79 6.98 14.99
CA VAL A 189 -23.41 5.59 14.70
C VAL A 189 -23.77 4.68 15.87
N TYR A 190 -24.40 3.54 15.57
CA TYR A 190 -24.58 2.42 16.47
C TYR A 190 -23.87 1.21 15.87
N LYS A 191 -22.97 0.57 16.62
CA LYS A 191 -22.22 -0.59 16.14
C LYS A 191 -21.91 -1.58 17.25
N VAL A 192 -21.79 -2.85 16.89
CA VAL A 192 -21.56 -3.95 17.83
C VAL A 192 -20.59 -4.96 17.23
N ARG A 193 -19.80 -5.62 18.08
CA ARG A 193 -19.16 -6.89 17.74
C ARG A 193 -20.22 -7.99 17.78
N GLY A 194 -20.72 -8.39 16.62
CA GLY A 194 -21.78 -9.40 16.51
C GLY A 194 -22.42 -9.39 15.12
N SER A 195 -23.45 -10.22 14.96
CA SER A 195 -24.24 -10.27 13.72
C SER A 195 -25.15 -9.05 13.59
N VAL A 196 -25.75 -8.87 12.41
CA VAL A 196 -26.74 -7.82 12.15
C VAL A 196 -27.95 -7.92 13.09
N GLU A 197 -28.41 -9.12 13.40
CA GLU A 197 -29.50 -9.36 14.36
C GLU A 197 -29.10 -8.98 15.78
N THR A 198 -27.82 -9.16 16.13
CA THR A 198 -27.27 -8.77 17.43
C THR A 198 -27.35 -7.26 17.60
N LEU A 199 -27.03 -6.47 16.56
CA LEU A 199 -27.08 -5.00 16.58
C LEU A 199 -28.45 -4.48 17.03
N VAL A 200 -29.52 -4.97 16.40
CA VAL A 200 -30.90 -4.53 16.67
C VAL A 200 -31.34 -4.91 18.08
N ARG A 201 -30.91 -6.08 18.58
CA ARG A 201 -31.24 -6.55 19.93
C ARG A 201 -30.42 -5.85 21.00
N TYR A 202 -29.18 -5.48 20.69
CA TYR A 202 -28.24 -4.86 21.60
C TYR A 202 -28.63 -3.41 21.91
N TYR A 203 -29.11 -2.66 20.92
CA TYR A 203 -29.53 -1.25 21.07
C TYR A 203 -31.05 -1.09 21.01
N PRO A 204 -31.75 -0.90 22.15
CA PRO A 204 -33.19 -0.65 22.17
C PRO A 204 -33.62 0.58 21.39
N ASP A 205 -32.74 1.58 21.25
CA ASP A 205 -33.02 2.80 20.49
C ASP A 205 -33.36 2.49 19.02
N LEU A 206 -32.72 1.49 18.41
CA LEU A 206 -32.97 1.07 17.02
C LEU A 206 -34.36 0.44 16.82
N GLN A 207 -35.09 0.18 17.91
CA GLN A 207 -36.46 -0.36 17.89
C GLN A 207 -37.51 0.70 18.28
N ASP A 208 -37.11 1.92 18.66
CA ASP A 208 -38.04 2.98 19.07
C ASP A 208 -38.68 3.64 17.83
N LEU A 209 -40.01 3.71 17.80
CA LEU A 209 -40.77 4.31 16.70
C LEU A 209 -40.53 5.82 16.53
N ASN A 210 -39.89 6.49 17.50
CA ASN A 210 -39.45 7.88 17.39
C ASN A 210 -38.08 8.04 16.72
N TYR A 211 -37.47 6.95 16.24
CA TYR A 211 -36.24 6.96 15.47
C TYR A 211 -36.51 7.27 14.00
N ASP A 212 -36.82 8.53 13.69
CA ASP A 212 -37.03 8.98 12.32
C ASP A 212 -35.72 9.37 11.64
N THR A 213 -35.49 8.85 10.43
CA THR A 213 -34.29 9.16 9.63
C THR A 213 -34.59 9.11 8.13
N SER A 214 -33.88 9.95 7.37
CA SER A 214 -33.92 10.07 5.91
C SER A 214 -32.77 9.37 5.20
N VAL A 215 -31.63 9.19 5.89
CA VAL A 215 -30.44 8.55 5.32
C VAL A 215 -29.90 7.52 6.30
N VAL A 216 -29.65 6.31 5.80
CA VAL A 216 -29.15 5.20 6.59
C VAL A 216 -28.04 4.49 5.83
N LEU A 217 -26.87 4.38 6.45
CA LEU A 217 -25.72 3.62 5.96
C LEU A 217 -25.48 2.45 6.92
N CYS A 218 -25.49 1.24 6.38
CA CYS A 218 -25.35 -0.02 7.07
C CYS A 218 -24.06 -0.73 6.61
N HIS A 219 -23.38 -1.39 7.54
CA HIS A 219 -22.23 -2.24 7.24
C HIS A 219 -22.23 -3.50 8.11
N ALA A 220 -21.85 -4.62 7.52
CA ALA A 220 -21.54 -5.85 8.25
C ALA A 220 -20.21 -6.45 7.76
N ARG A 221 -19.34 -6.76 8.73
CA ARG A 221 -17.92 -7.05 8.54
C ARG A 221 -17.65 -8.55 8.34
N TYR A 222 -16.61 -8.85 7.58
CA TYR A 222 -15.96 -10.16 7.49
C TYR A 222 -14.48 -9.99 7.84
N SER A 223 -13.98 -10.72 8.84
CA SER A 223 -12.59 -10.66 9.30
C SER A 223 -11.97 -12.05 9.26
N THR A 224 -11.09 -12.30 8.30
CA THR A 224 -10.32 -13.55 8.22
C THR A 224 -9.10 -13.58 9.15
N ASN A 225 -8.49 -12.41 9.44
CA ASN A 225 -7.14 -12.32 10.00
C ASN A 225 -7.01 -11.47 11.27
N THR A 226 -8.04 -10.72 11.69
CA THR A 226 -7.97 -9.83 12.86
C THR A 226 -8.85 -10.31 14.01
N VAL A 227 -8.44 -9.99 15.23
CA VAL A 227 -9.31 -10.11 16.40
C VAL A 227 -10.46 -9.12 16.22
N SER A 228 -11.67 -9.65 15.99
CA SER A 228 -12.89 -8.84 15.92
C SER A 228 -13.10 -8.09 17.24
N ASN A 229 -13.16 -6.76 17.16
CA ASN A 229 -13.37 -5.87 18.32
C ASN A 229 -14.48 -4.85 18.03
N PHE A 230 -14.99 -4.19 19.06
CA PHE A 230 -16.11 -3.24 18.94
C PHE A 230 -15.73 -1.99 18.14
N GLU A 231 -14.49 -1.52 18.26
CA GLU A 231 -14.01 -0.28 17.65
C GLU A 231 -13.85 -0.39 16.13
N ARG A 232 -13.54 -1.59 15.61
CA ARG A 232 -13.37 -1.91 14.19
C ARG A 232 -14.66 -2.29 13.47
N ALA A 233 -15.74 -2.55 14.21
CA ALA A 233 -17.04 -2.68 13.58
C ALA A 233 -17.34 -1.38 12.82
N GLN A 234 -18.01 -1.52 11.69
CA GLN A 234 -18.35 -0.43 10.79
C GLN A 234 -19.87 -0.21 10.76
N PRO A 235 -20.36 0.95 10.32
CA PRO A 235 -19.61 2.07 9.74
C PRO A 235 -18.82 2.90 10.75
N PHE A 236 -17.91 3.71 10.22
CA PHE A 236 -17.21 4.77 10.94
C PHE A 236 -18.00 6.07 10.89
N ALA A 237 -17.39 7.18 11.32
CA ALA A 237 -18.11 8.43 11.53
C ALA A 237 -18.67 8.98 10.22
N LEU A 238 -17.91 8.87 9.11
CA LEU A 238 -18.29 9.33 7.78
C LEU A 238 -18.56 8.17 6.83
N LEU A 239 -17.81 7.07 6.90
CA LEU A 239 -17.86 6.04 5.85
C LEU A 239 -18.11 4.59 6.31
N GLY A 240 -18.61 3.79 5.37
CA GLY A 240 -18.52 2.34 5.35
C GLY A 240 -17.68 1.88 4.15
N HIS A 241 -16.79 0.93 4.39
CA HIS A 241 -15.81 0.42 3.45
C HIS A 241 -15.94 -1.10 3.30
N ASN A 242 -16.09 -1.55 2.05
CA ASN A 242 -15.94 -2.95 1.67
C ASN A 242 -14.67 -3.09 0.82
N GLY A 243 -13.62 -3.70 1.39
CA GLY A 243 -12.33 -3.88 0.73
C GLY A 243 -11.15 -3.76 1.69
N GLU A 244 -9.96 -3.52 1.13
CA GLU A 244 -8.69 -3.39 1.83
C GLU A 244 -7.83 -2.30 1.15
N ILE A 245 -7.11 -1.51 1.94
CA ILE A 245 -6.18 -0.50 1.44
C ILE A 245 -4.74 -1.03 1.54
N ASN A 246 -4.24 -1.53 0.42
CA ASN A 246 -2.93 -2.17 0.29
C ASN A 246 -1.76 -1.22 0.64
N THR A 247 -1.97 0.08 0.42
CA THR A 247 -0.96 1.14 0.58
C THR A 247 -1.05 1.86 1.93
N ILE A 248 -1.72 1.26 2.93
CA ILE A 248 -2.05 1.93 4.20
C ILE A 248 -0.82 2.50 4.94
N THR A 249 0.33 1.83 4.90
CA THR A 249 1.55 2.33 5.53
C THR A 249 1.98 3.67 4.94
N ARG A 250 1.92 3.81 3.61
CA ARG A 250 2.24 5.10 2.95
C ARG A 250 1.14 6.11 3.21
N PHE A 251 -0.13 5.71 3.13
CA PHE A 251 -1.27 6.57 3.41
C PHE A 251 -1.18 7.24 4.78
N ARG A 252 -0.86 6.48 5.84
CA ARG A 252 -0.70 7.00 7.21
C ARG A 252 0.35 8.09 7.28
N LEU A 253 1.53 7.81 6.72
CA LEU A 253 2.63 8.76 6.71
C LEU A 253 2.22 10.07 6.02
N GLU A 254 1.51 10.00 4.90
CA GLU A 254 1.09 11.17 4.12
C GLU A 254 -0.11 11.92 4.77
N ALA A 255 -1.02 11.19 5.43
CA ALA A 255 -2.12 11.77 6.21
C ALA A 255 -1.61 12.57 7.41
N GLU A 256 -0.62 12.06 8.13
CA GLU A 256 0.02 12.79 9.24
C GLU A 256 0.73 14.06 8.77
N GLN A 257 1.33 14.05 7.56
CA GLN A 257 1.95 15.25 6.99
C GLN A 257 0.94 16.37 6.69
N ILE A 258 -0.35 16.05 6.55
CA ILE A 258 -1.43 17.04 6.40
C ILE A 258 -2.11 17.35 7.75
N GLY A 259 -1.50 16.93 8.86
CA GLY A 259 -1.99 17.20 10.22
C GLY A 259 -3.21 16.36 10.63
N ALA A 260 -3.51 15.25 9.93
CA ALA A 260 -4.52 14.31 10.40
C ALA A 260 -4.02 13.58 11.64
N ILE A 261 -4.82 13.58 12.71
CA ILE A 261 -4.54 12.80 13.93
C ILE A 261 -5.28 11.47 13.81
N LEU A 262 -4.55 10.42 13.46
CA LEU A 262 -5.12 9.09 13.18
C LEU A 262 -5.46 8.33 14.47
N PRO A 263 -6.48 7.46 14.47
CA PRO A 263 -6.83 6.64 15.63
C PRO A 263 -5.70 5.70 16.04
N ARG A 264 -5.47 5.56 17.36
CA ARG A 264 -4.48 4.62 17.90
C ARG A 264 -4.84 3.20 17.47
N ASN A 265 -3.90 2.50 16.82
CA ASN A 265 -4.11 1.13 16.32
C ASN A 265 -5.34 0.97 15.40
N GLY A 266 -5.71 2.05 14.69
CA GLY A 266 -6.81 2.06 13.75
C GLY A 266 -6.69 1.01 12.65
N SER A 267 -7.84 0.53 12.16
CA SER A 267 -7.91 -0.17 10.88
C SER A 267 -7.61 0.78 9.73
N ASP A 268 -7.31 0.22 8.56
CA ASP A 268 -7.08 0.99 7.33
C ASP A 268 -8.22 1.98 7.02
N SER A 269 -9.47 1.54 7.21
CA SER A 269 -10.63 2.33 6.89
C SER A 269 -11.00 3.34 7.97
N GLN A 270 -10.55 3.16 9.23
CA GLN A 270 -10.58 4.21 10.25
C GLN A 270 -9.63 5.36 9.90
N ASP A 271 -8.46 5.04 9.36
CA ASP A 271 -7.47 6.06 8.98
C ASP A 271 -7.97 6.86 7.78
N ILE A 272 -8.61 6.20 6.80
CA ILE A 272 -9.27 6.89 5.69
C ILE A 272 -10.42 7.77 6.19
N ASP A 273 -11.30 7.25 7.05
CA ASP A 273 -12.42 8.01 7.64
C ASP A 273 -11.93 9.29 8.33
N ARG A 274 -10.88 9.16 9.15
CA ARG A 274 -10.28 10.29 9.86
C ARG A 274 -9.62 11.29 8.93
N THR A 275 -8.95 10.82 7.89
CA THR A 275 -8.28 11.69 6.90
C THR A 275 -9.32 12.49 6.12
N ILE A 276 -10.38 11.85 5.62
CA ILE A 276 -11.48 12.53 4.93
C ILE A 276 -12.15 13.55 5.86
N HIS A 277 -12.40 13.18 7.13
CA HIS A 277 -12.95 14.12 8.10
C HIS A 277 -12.02 15.33 8.33
N THR A 278 -10.71 15.10 8.39
CA THR A 278 -9.69 16.17 8.50
C THR A 278 -9.71 17.07 7.28
N LEU A 279 -9.77 16.52 6.06
CA LEU A 279 -9.88 17.28 4.82
C LEU A 279 -11.13 18.16 4.82
N CYS A 280 -12.27 17.64 5.26
CA CYS A 280 -13.50 18.42 5.33
C CYS A 280 -13.44 19.52 6.40
N ALA A 281 -13.01 19.18 7.61
CA ALA A 281 -13.07 20.08 8.76
C ALA A 281 -11.96 21.15 8.77
N ASN A 282 -10.75 20.80 8.33
CA ASN A 282 -9.57 21.66 8.43
C ASN A 282 -9.19 22.36 7.12
N TYR A 283 -9.60 21.82 5.96
CA TYR A 283 -9.20 22.33 4.64
C TYR A 283 -10.36 22.91 3.81
N ASP A 284 -11.57 23.03 4.38
CA ASP A 284 -12.76 23.58 3.70
C ASP A 284 -13.09 22.86 2.37
N LEU A 285 -12.77 21.56 2.32
CA LEU A 285 -13.20 20.68 1.25
C LEU A 285 -14.59 20.15 1.60
N ASP A 286 -15.53 20.15 0.66
CA ASP A 286 -16.72 19.33 0.88
C ASP A 286 -16.39 17.83 0.73
N LEU A 287 -17.36 16.96 1.03
CA LEU A 287 -17.16 15.51 0.95
C LEU A 287 -16.80 15.05 -0.47
N ILE A 288 -17.32 15.70 -1.52
CA ILE A 288 -17.04 15.34 -2.90
C ILE A 288 -15.56 15.64 -3.20
N GLU A 289 -15.09 16.84 -2.86
CA GLU A 289 -13.68 17.24 -3.01
C GLU A 289 -12.73 16.36 -2.19
N ALA A 290 -13.10 16.02 -0.95
CA ALA A 290 -12.29 15.16 -0.10
C ALA A 290 -12.18 13.74 -0.65
N MET A 291 -13.28 13.19 -1.18
CA MET A 291 -13.27 11.87 -1.84
C MET A 291 -12.44 11.87 -3.13
N GLU A 292 -12.51 12.91 -3.96
CA GLU A 292 -11.66 13.05 -5.15
C GLU A 292 -10.19 13.32 -4.81
N THR A 293 -9.90 13.82 -3.60
CA THR A 293 -8.53 13.99 -3.09
C THR A 293 -7.93 12.67 -2.64
N VAL A 294 -8.70 11.83 -1.95
CA VAL A 294 -8.24 10.54 -1.42
C VAL A 294 -8.23 9.44 -2.48
N PHE A 295 -9.24 9.43 -3.36
CA PHE A 295 -9.39 8.48 -4.46
C PHE A 295 -9.41 9.21 -5.82
N PRO A 296 -8.28 9.84 -6.22
CA PRO A 296 -8.21 10.59 -7.47
C PRO A 296 -8.28 9.66 -8.69
N PRO A 297 -8.70 10.17 -9.86
CA PRO A 297 -8.63 9.42 -11.12
C PRO A 297 -7.18 9.07 -11.47
N VAL A 298 -6.99 7.92 -12.11
CA VAL A 298 -5.68 7.45 -12.58
C VAL A 298 -5.12 8.37 -13.67
N PRO A 299 -3.78 8.43 -13.88
CA PRO A 299 -3.17 9.31 -14.88
C PRO A 299 -3.75 9.16 -16.29
N TYR A 300 -4.06 7.94 -16.70
CA TYR A 300 -4.65 7.67 -18.01
C TYR A 300 -6.04 8.29 -18.21
N GLU A 301 -6.88 8.25 -17.19
CA GLU A 301 -8.17 8.94 -17.22
C GLU A 301 -7.97 10.47 -17.25
N LEU A 302 -7.04 10.96 -16.44
CA LEU A 302 -6.73 12.38 -16.32
C LEU A 302 -6.27 12.99 -17.65
N GLU A 303 -5.49 12.27 -18.44
CA GLU A 303 -5.05 12.68 -19.78
C GLU A 303 -6.22 12.90 -20.76
N ARG A 304 -7.38 12.30 -20.50
CA ARG A 304 -8.59 12.43 -21.33
C ARG A 304 -9.51 13.56 -20.86
N PHE A 305 -9.23 14.18 -19.71
CA PHE A 305 -10.07 15.27 -19.20
C PHE A 305 -9.89 16.54 -20.02
N PRO A 306 -10.91 17.43 -20.06
CA PRO A 306 -10.75 18.79 -20.55
C PRO A 306 -9.60 19.52 -19.85
N PRO A 307 -8.88 20.45 -20.50
CA PRO A 307 -7.68 21.09 -19.96
C PRO A 307 -7.87 21.72 -18.57
N GLU A 308 -8.99 22.40 -18.35
CA GLU A 308 -9.35 23.05 -17.09
C GLU A 308 -9.53 22.03 -15.95
N GLN A 309 -10.23 20.93 -16.22
CA GLN A 309 -10.42 19.85 -15.24
C GLN A 309 -9.10 19.14 -14.98
N ARG A 310 -8.33 18.86 -16.04
CA ARG A 310 -7.02 18.21 -15.94
C ARG A 310 -6.07 18.99 -15.04
N ALA A 311 -6.03 20.31 -15.17
CA ALA A 311 -5.21 21.18 -14.33
C ALA A 311 -5.59 21.09 -12.84
N VAL A 312 -6.89 21.11 -12.52
CA VAL A 312 -7.38 20.97 -11.13
C VAL A 312 -7.01 19.61 -10.56
N TYR A 313 -7.30 18.52 -11.28
CA TYR A 313 -7.02 17.17 -10.80
C TYR A 313 -5.51 16.87 -10.72
N ALA A 314 -4.70 17.44 -11.61
CA ALA A 314 -3.24 17.39 -11.48
C ALA A 314 -2.78 18.05 -10.17
N ARG A 315 -3.32 19.23 -9.82
CA ARG A 315 -3.03 19.89 -8.54
C ARG A 315 -3.48 19.06 -7.34
N ILE A 316 -4.69 18.48 -7.38
CA ILE A 316 -5.17 17.58 -6.32
C ILE A 316 -4.18 16.44 -6.09
N ARG A 317 -3.77 15.77 -7.16
CA ARG A 317 -2.80 14.66 -7.12
C ARG A 317 -1.41 15.11 -6.65
N GLN A 318 -0.98 16.34 -6.92
CA GLN A 318 0.27 16.90 -6.42
C GLN A 318 0.19 17.29 -4.94
N SER A 319 -0.98 17.72 -4.45
CA SER A 319 -1.16 18.24 -3.09
C SER A 319 -1.32 17.16 -2.02
N PHE A 320 -1.93 16.02 -2.37
CA PHE A 320 -1.99 14.84 -1.51
C PHE A 320 -1.37 13.68 -2.29
N GLY A 321 -2.15 12.95 -3.08
CA GLY A 321 -1.66 11.89 -3.94
C GLY A 321 -2.55 10.66 -3.93
N PRO A 322 -2.29 9.69 -4.82
CA PRO A 322 -3.04 8.44 -4.92
C PRO A 322 -2.56 7.45 -3.85
N TYR A 323 -2.69 7.81 -2.57
CA TYR A 323 -2.15 7.01 -1.46
C TYR A 323 -3.13 5.97 -0.92
N ALA A 324 -4.42 6.08 -1.23
CA ALA A 324 -5.42 5.06 -0.93
C ALA A 324 -5.63 4.17 -2.16
N GLN A 325 -4.87 3.07 -2.23
CA GLN A 325 -4.97 2.09 -3.31
C GLN A 325 -5.29 0.71 -2.73
N GLY A 326 -5.94 -0.11 -3.55
CA GLY A 326 -6.43 -1.44 -3.19
C GLY A 326 -7.93 -1.55 -3.48
N PRO A 327 -8.51 -2.74 -3.32
CA PRO A 327 -9.94 -2.95 -3.53
C PRO A 327 -10.75 -2.09 -2.57
N ALA A 328 -11.66 -1.26 -3.08
CA ALA A 328 -12.53 -0.46 -2.22
C ALA A 328 -13.88 -0.17 -2.87
N ALA A 329 -14.95 -0.50 -2.17
CA ALA A 329 -16.25 0.12 -2.36
C ALA A 329 -16.56 0.95 -1.11
N ILE A 330 -16.68 2.27 -1.29
CA ILE A 330 -16.87 3.24 -0.23
C ILE A 330 -18.25 3.87 -0.35
N LEU A 331 -18.96 3.90 0.78
CA LEU A 331 -20.13 4.74 0.98
C LEU A 331 -19.76 5.74 2.05
N ALA A 332 -19.72 7.02 1.71
CA ALA A 332 -19.38 8.10 2.62
C ALA A 332 -20.53 9.08 2.75
N ARG A 333 -20.67 9.68 3.93
CA ARG A 333 -21.69 10.66 4.26
C ARG A 333 -21.16 11.69 5.23
N LEU A 334 -21.39 12.96 4.91
CA LEU A 334 -21.22 14.10 5.81
C LEU A 334 -22.46 14.99 5.69
N GLY A 335 -23.28 14.99 6.74
CA GLY A 335 -24.54 15.71 6.75
C GLY A 335 -25.51 15.23 5.68
N ASP A 336 -25.84 16.14 4.77
CA ASP A 336 -26.78 15.97 3.66
C ASP A 336 -26.06 15.69 2.32
N THR A 337 -24.74 15.50 2.33
CA THR A 337 -23.92 15.07 1.18
C THR A 337 -23.52 13.61 1.35
N ILE A 338 -23.76 12.81 0.31
CA ILE A 338 -23.42 11.39 0.22
C ILE A 338 -22.53 11.18 -1.00
N VAL A 339 -21.50 10.35 -0.88
CA VAL A 339 -20.66 9.93 -2.00
C VAL A 339 -20.54 8.41 -1.98
N ALA A 340 -20.84 7.77 -3.10
CA ALA A 340 -20.55 6.38 -3.39
C ALA A 340 -19.37 6.32 -4.35
N SER A 341 -18.38 5.48 -4.07
CA SER A 341 -17.16 5.36 -4.87
C SER A 341 -16.74 3.90 -4.95
N VAL A 342 -16.20 3.51 -6.10
CA VAL A 342 -15.35 2.31 -6.20
C VAL A 342 -13.90 2.72 -6.46
N ASP A 343 -12.96 1.83 -6.16
CA ASP A 343 -11.53 2.04 -6.42
C ASP A 343 -11.23 2.15 -7.92
N ALA A 344 -10.02 2.61 -8.23
CA ALA A 344 -9.55 2.85 -9.60
C ALA A 344 -9.72 1.66 -10.55
N LEU A 345 -9.72 0.43 -10.05
CA LEU A 345 -9.84 -0.81 -10.83
C LEU A 345 -11.22 -1.46 -10.68
N GLY A 346 -12.09 -0.93 -9.81
CA GLY A 346 -13.44 -1.47 -9.60
C GLY A 346 -13.44 -2.88 -9.02
N LEU A 347 -12.50 -3.18 -8.11
CA LEU A 347 -12.27 -4.53 -7.57
C LEU A 347 -13.37 -4.98 -6.59
N ARG A 348 -14.28 -4.07 -6.22
CA ARG A 348 -15.41 -4.36 -5.33
C ARG A 348 -16.75 -3.97 -5.96
N PRO A 349 -17.76 -4.84 -5.89
CA PRO A 349 -19.07 -4.55 -6.46
C PRO A 349 -19.78 -3.48 -5.65
N LEU A 350 -20.36 -2.50 -6.36
CA LEU A 350 -21.28 -1.52 -5.80
C LEU A 350 -22.37 -1.21 -6.83
N TRP A 351 -23.61 -1.41 -6.43
CA TRP A 351 -24.79 -1.25 -7.28
C TRP A 351 -25.58 -0.03 -6.87
N PHE A 352 -25.91 0.83 -7.84
CA PHE A 352 -26.90 1.88 -7.71
C PHE A 352 -28.29 1.33 -8.08
N VAL A 353 -29.26 1.52 -7.20
CA VAL A 353 -30.64 1.07 -7.38
C VAL A 353 -31.59 2.22 -7.06
N GLU A 354 -32.59 2.41 -7.90
CA GLU A 354 -33.63 3.41 -7.69
C GLU A 354 -34.97 2.74 -7.36
N THR A 355 -35.64 3.29 -6.35
CA THR A 355 -37.03 2.95 -6.02
C THR A 355 -37.90 4.20 -6.16
N GLU A 356 -39.20 4.05 -5.99
CA GLU A 356 -40.15 5.17 -6.04
C GLU A 356 -39.81 6.29 -5.03
N LYS A 357 -39.21 5.93 -3.87
CA LYS A 357 -39.00 6.86 -2.75
C LYS A 357 -37.53 7.06 -2.36
N GLU A 358 -36.64 6.17 -2.78
CA GLU A 358 -35.26 6.07 -2.29
C GLU A 358 -34.26 5.84 -3.42
N TYR A 359 -33.08 6.45 -3.27
CA TYR A 359 -31.86 6.06 -3.96
C TYR A 359 -31.05 5.14 -3.06
N ILE A 360 -30.59 4.01 -3.59
CA ILE A 360 -29.94 2.96 -2.81
C ILE A 360 -28.60 2.61 -3.45
N PHE A 361 -27.58 2.44 -2.61
CA PHE A 361 -26.33 1.80 -2.99
C PHE A 361 -26.16 0.50 -2.19
N SER A 362 -25.77 -0.59 -2.84
CA SER A 362 -25.54 -1.86 -2.16
C SER A 362 -24.45 -2.68 -2.80
N SER A 363 -23.71 -3.44 -1.99
CA SER A 363 -22.74 -4.42 -2.50
C SER A 363 -23.38 -5.57 -3.28
N GLU A 364 -24.66 -5.87 -3.05
CA GLU A 364 -25.40 -6.89 -3.79
C GLU A 364 -26.79 -6.40 -4.20
N ARG A 365 -27.12 -6.53 -5.49
CA ARG A 365 -28.46 -6.21 -6.00
C ARG A 365 -29.58 -7.03 -5.32
N GLY A 366 -29.26 -8.26 -4.90
CA GLY A 366 -30.23 -9.20 -4.30
C GLY A 366 -30.74 -8.78 -2.93
N ALA A 367 -30.14 -7.76 -2.30
CA ALA A 367 -30.61 -7.21 -1.04
C ALA A 367 -31.91 -6.39 -1.16
N ILE A 368 -32.29 -6.00 -2.38
CA ILE A 368 -33.47 -5.18 -2.68
C ILE A 368 -34.49 -6.03 -3.45
N PRO A 369 -35.78 -6.06 -3.03
CA PRO A 369 -36.83 -6.75 -3.79
C PRO A 369 -37.03 -6.16 -5.18
N LEU A 370 -37.19 -7.03 -6.19
CA LEU A 370 -37.38 -6.58 -7.58
C LEU A 370 -38.63 -5.70 -7.76
N GLU A 371 -39.69 -5.98 -7.01
CA GLU A 371 -40.99 -5.28 -7.10
C GLU A 371 -40.96 -3.80 -6.70
N VAL A 372 -39.93 -3.36 -5.96
CA VAL A 372 -39.79 -1.95 -5.53
C VAL A 372 -38.84 -1.14 -6.41
N MET A 373 -38.13 -1.80 -7.33
CA MET A 373 -37.20 -1.14 -8.25
C MET A 373 -37.99 -0.43 -9.36
N VAL A 374 -37.63 0.81 -9.68
CA VAL A 374 -38.25 1.58 -10.78
C VAL A 374 -37.37 1.64 -12.03
N SER A 375 -36.12 1.18 -11.94
CA SER A 375 -35.16 1.07 -13.02
C SER A 375 -34.22 -0.12 -12.79
N ASP A 376 -33.54 -0.55 -13.84
CA ASP A 376 -32.55 -1.64 -13.74
C ASP A 376 -31.37 -1.21 -12.83
N PRO A 377 -30.96 -2.06 -11.88
CA PRO A 377 -29.75 -1.83 -11.08
C PRO A 377 -28.51 -1.60 -11.94
N ARG A 378 -27.77 -0.53 -11.65
CA ARG A 378 -26.55 -0.15 -12.37
C ARG A 378 -25.31 -0.44 -11.52
N PRO A 379 -24.37 -1.27 -11.97
CA PRO A 379 -23.08 -1.41 -11.28
C PRO A 379 -22.23 -0.16 -11.54
N LEU A 380 -21.46 0.28 -10.55
CA LEU A 380 -20.44 1.29 -10.73
C LEU A 380 -19.20 0.66 -11.38
N GLY A 381 -18.65 1.32 -12.40
CA GLY A 381 -17.44 0.89 -13.10
C GLY A 381 -16.15 1.36 -12.41
N PRO A 382 -14.96 0.90 -12.86
CA PRO A 382 -13.67 1.30 -12.29
C PRO A 382 -13.51 2.82 -12.14
N GLY A 383 -13.06 3.28 -10.97
CA GLY A 383 -12.86 4.69 -10.62
C GLY A 383 -14.14 5.53 -10.52
N GLU A 384 -15.32 4.94 -10.74
CA GLU A 384 -16.58 5.66 -10.81
C GLU A 384 -17.07 6.09 -9.43
N LYS A 385 -17.60 7.30 -9.37
CA LYS A 385 -18.26 7.88 -8.21
C LYS A 385 -19.62 8.46 -8.57
N MET A 386 -20.48 8.49 -7.58
CA MET A 386 -21.76 9.19 -7.63
C MET A 386 -21.96 9.95 -6.33
N ALA A 387 -22.48 11.17 -6.42
CA ALA A 387 -22.80 11.96 -5.24
C ALA A 387 -24.29 12.29 -5.18
N ILE A 388 -24.83 12.34 -3.97
CA ILE A 388 -26.20 12.78 -3.71
C ILE A 388 -26.15 13.92 -2.70
N CYS A 389 -26.72 15.06 -3.09
CA CYS A 389 -26.88 16.22 -2.22
C CYS A 389 -28.36 16.41 -1.89
N LEU A 390 -28.70 16.29 -0.60
CA LEU A 390 -30.04 16.54 -0.10
C LEU A 390 -30.28 18.03 0.14
N ARG A 391 -31.48 18.46 -0.22
CA ARG A 391 -32.10 19.68 0.32
C ARG A 391 -33.44 19.25 0.89
N ARG A 392 -33.57 19.22 2.21
CA ARG A 392 -34.77 18.68 2.88
C ARG A 392 -36.01 19.43 2.40
N GLY A 393 -36.98 18.71 1.83
CA GLY A 393 -38.19 19.28 1.22
C GLY A 393 -38.14 19.46 -0.31
N GLU A 394 -36.96 19.34 -0.93
CA GLU A 394 -36.77 19.31 -2.38
C GLU A 394 -36.32 17.92 -2.83
N ASN A 395 -36.41 17.64 -4.14
CA ASN A 395 -35.81 16.43 -4.70
C ASN A 395 -34.28 16.50 -4.58
N ALA A 396 -33.68 15.40 -4.15
CA ALA A 396 -32.24 15.22 -4.03
C ALA A 396 -31.57 15.36 -5.40
N ARG A 397 -30.44 16.06 -5.41
CA ARG A 397 -29.63 16.23 -6.61
C ARG A 397 -28.63 15.10 -6.69
N ILE A 398 -28.61 14.40 -7.82
CA ILE A 398 -27.60 13.37 -8.12
C ILE A 398 -26.55 14.00 -9.02
N PHE A 399 -25.29 13.79 -8.68
CA PHE A 399 -24.14 14.05 -9.54
C PHE A 399 -23.61 12.70 -10.00
N ASP A 400 -23.58 12.50 -11.31
CA ASP A 400 -22.78 11.46 -11.93
C ASP A 400 -21.29 11.87 -11.94
N GLN A 401 -20.44 11.03 -12.53
CA GLN A 401 -19.00 11.29 -12.61
C GLN A 401 -18.66 12.64 -13.26
N ALA A 402 -19.40 13.04 -14.31
CA ALA A 402 -19.19 14.30 -14.99
C ALA A 402 -19.60 15.49 -14.10
N GLY A 403 -20.76 15.40 -13.46
CA GLY A 403 -21.24 16.40 -12.51
C GLY A 403 -20.34 16.56 -11.29
N ILE A 404 -19.73 15.48 -10.79
CA ILE A 404 -18.71 15.53 -9.73
C ILE A 404 -17.49 16.34 -10.20
N ARG A 405 -16.97 16.06 -11.39
CA ARG A 405 -15.80 16.77 -11.94
C ARG A 405 -16.06 18.26 -12.13
N GLU A 406 -17.24 18.61 -12.65
CA GLU A 406 -17.65 20.01 -12.78
C GLU A 406 -17.80 20.69 -11.41
N HIS A 407 -18.38 20.00 -10.43
CA HIS A 407 -18.49 20.50 -9.05
C HIS A 407 -17.11 20.78 -8.44
N VAL A 408 -16.17 19.85 -8.55
CA VAL A 408 -14.79 20.01 -8.05
C VAL A 408 -14.08 21.18 -8.75
N LEU A 409 -14.20 21.29 -10.07
CA LEU A 409 -13.66 22.42 -10.83
C LEU A 409 -14.20 23.76 -10.32
N ASN A 410 -15.52 23.86 -10.15
CA ASN A 410 -16.17 25.08 -9.67
C ASN A 410 -15.75 25.45 -8.25
N ARG A 411 -15.64 24.46 -7.34
CA ARG A 411 -15.17 24.67 -5.97
C ARG A 411 -13.71 25.10 -5.91
N ALA A 412 -12.84 24.44 -6.68
CA ALA A 412 -11.44 24.82 -6.80
C ALA A 412 -11.31 26.26 -7.32
N PHE A 413 -12.05 26.62 -8.37
CA PHE A 413 -12.06 27.97 -8.91
C PHE A 413 -12.53 29.01 -7.87
N GLN A 414 -13.61 28.74 -7.14
CA GLN A 414 -14.10 29.65 -6.08
C GLN A 414 -13.06 29.86 -4.97
N ARG A 415 -12.30 28.82 -4.63
CA ARG A 415 -11.27 28.86 -3.58
C ARG A 415 -10.01 29.60 -4.04
N GLU A 416 -9.58 29.34 -5.26
CA GLU A 416 -8.30 29.84 -5.81
C GLU A 416 -8.43 31.22 -6.48
N ALA A 417 -9.56 31.55 -7.10
CA ALA A 417 -9.73 32.81 -7.85
C ALA A 417 -9.44 34.07 -7.01
N PRO A 418 -9.86 34.18 -5.73
CA PRO A 418 -9.50 35.33 -4.89
C PRO A 418 -8.01 35.40 -4.54
N GLN A 419 -7.27 34.29 -4.61
CA GLN A 419 -5.83 34.21 -4.34
C GLN A 419 -5.05 34.57 -5.61
N LEU A 420 -5.44 34.00 -6.75
CA LEU A 420 -4.86 34.29 -8.07
C LEU A 420 -5.10 35.74 -8.49
N ALA A 421 -6.30 36.29 -8.25
CA ALA A 421 -6.59 37.70 -8.52
C ALA A 421 -5.74 38.64 -7.66
N ARG A 422 -5.44 38.28 -6.40
CA ARG A 422 -4.55 39.05 -5.54
C ARG A 422 -3.12 39.04 -6.06
N LEU A 423 -2.60 37.88 -6.46
CA LEU A 423 -1.27 37.74 -7.09
C LEU A 423 -1.16 38.58 -8.37
N TYR A 424 -2.20 38.56 -9.20
CA TYR A 424 -2.31 39.39 -10.40
C TYR A 424 -2.29 40.89 -10.06
N TRP A 425 -3.08 41.34 -9.08
CA TRP A 425 -3.12 42.75 -8.67
C TRP A 425 -1.81 43.22 -8.05
N THR A 426 -1.14 42.40 -7.23
CA THR A 426 0.18 42.74 -6.68
C THR A 426 1.27 42.78 -7.73
N ALA A 427 1.19 41.93 -8.76
CA ALA A 427 2.09 42.00 -9.91
C ALA A 427 1.81 43.24 -10.78
N TRP A 428 0.53 43.62 -10.92
CA TRP A 428 0.09 44.83 -11.62
C TRP A 428 0.61 46.11 -10.97
N ASP A 429 0.60 46.20 -9.64
CA ASP A 429 1.13 47.35 -8.91
C ASP A 429 2.66 47.49 -9.04
N GLN A 430 3.37 46.41 -9.35
CA GLN A 430 4.82 46.43 -9.59
C GLN A 430 5.17 46.71 -11.07
N SER A 431 4.29 46.37 -12.02
CA SER A 431 4.48 46.63 -13.45
C SER A 431 3.70 47.87 -13.88
N GLY A 432 4.29 49.06 -13.69
CA GLY A 432 3.70 50.36 -14.07
C GLY A 432 3.51 50.56 -15.58
N TRP A 433 2.54 49.87 -16.19
CA TRP A 433 2.11 50.08 -17.58
C TRP A 433 0.58 50.12 -17.67
N GLY A 434 0.04 51.31 -17.93
CA GLY A 434 -1.38 51.53 -18.15
C GLY A 434 -1.82 51.07 -19.55
N LEU A 435 -2.97 50.39 -19.62
CA LEU A 435 -3.75 50.23 -20.85
C LEU A 435 -5.23 50.53 -20.59
N SER A 436 -5.81 51.13 -21.62
CA SER A 436 -7.03 51.94 -21.66
C SER A 436 -8.34 51.20 -21.41
N HIS A 437 -9.31 51.96 -20.89
CA HIS A 437 -10.72 51.62 -20.71
C HIS A 437 -11.41 51.07 -21.97
N ALA A 438 -12.18 49.99 -21.80
CA ALA A 438 -13.38 49.72 -22.60
C ALA A 438 -14.57 49.46 -21.66
N ARG A 439 -15.58 50.33 -21.74
CA ARG A 439 -16.86 50.19 -21.03
C ARG A 439 -17.81 49.30 -21.85
N GLY A 440 -18.43 48.32 -21.20
CA GLY A 440 -19.63 47.64 -21.67
C GLY A 440 -20.31 46.93 -20.50
N ARG A 441 -21.50 47.38 -20.11
CA ARG A 441 -22.33 46.75 -19.08
C ARG A 441 -23.10 45.59 -19.72
N HIS A 442 -22.85 44.36 -19.28
CA HIS A 442 -23.80 43.26 -19.00
C HIS A 442 -23.02 41.92 -18.87
N ALA A 443 -23.38 41.15 -17.83
CA ALA A 443 -22.98 39.76 -17.53
C ALA A 443 -21.55 39.52 -16.99
N PHE A 444 -21.46 39.30 -15.67
CA PHE A 444 -20.38 38.57 -15.02
C PHE A 444 -20.27 37.15 -15.63
N SER A 445 -19.34 36.91 -16.56
CA SER A 445 -18.92 35.53 -16.90
C SER A 445 -17.65 35.38 -17.74
N GLU A 446 -17.02 36.44 -18.23
CA GLU A 446 -15.82 36.27 -19.08
C GLU A 446 -14.66 37.17 -18.61
N ILE A 447 -14.03 36.76 -17.51
CA ILE A 447 -12.60 37.02 -17.38
C ILE A 447 -11.94 35.72 -17.83
N LEU A 448 -11.46 35.70 -19.08
CA LEU A 448 -10.46 34.74 -19.52
C LEU A 448 -9.18 35.04 -18.73
N ILE A 449 -9.11 34.57 -17.49
CA ILE A 449 -7.83 34.37 -16.83
C ILE A 449 -7.19 33.25 -17.64
N PRO A 450 -5.99 33.44 -18.22
CA PRO A 450 -5.28 32.31 -18.79
C PRO A 450 -5.18 31.27 -17.69
N ILE A 451 -5.88 30.14 -17.88
CA ILE A 451 -5.68 28.96 -17.05
C ILE A 451 -4.19 28.72 -17.17
N ALA A 452 -3.47 28.91 -16.07
CA ALA A 452 -2.04 28.60 -16.03
C ALA A 452 -1.90 27.22 -16.66
N GLU A 453 -1.14 27.13 -17.76
CA GLU A 453 -0.79 25.84 -18.33
C GLU A 453 -0.39 24.93 -17.16
N THR A 454 -0.91 23.70 -17.14
CA THR A 454 -0.44 22.59 -16.31
C THR A 454 1.04 22.80 -16.00
N PRO A 455 1.49 22.75 -14.73
CA PRO A 455 2.75 23.34 -14.29
C PRO A 455 3.82 23.20 -15.36
N SER A 456 4.20 24.39 -15.81
CA SER A 456 5.00 24.71 -16.97
C SER A 456 6.18 23.77 -17.14
N LYS A 457 6.56 23.59 -18.41
CA LYS A 457 7.95 23.34 -18.83
C LYS A 457 8.91 23.86 -17.73
N PRO A 458 9.80 23.02 -17.18
CA PRO A 458 10.64 23.40 -16.04
C PRO A 458 11.35 24.73 -16.33
N PRO A 459 11.64 25.55 -15.32
CA PRO A 459 12.33 26.82 -15.52
C PRO A 459 13.57 26.63 -16.41
N ALA A 460 13.77 27.56 -17.33
CA ALA A 460 14.94 27.55 -18.20
C ALA A 460 16.22 27.54 -17.33
N PRO A 461 17.25 26.77 -17.69
CA PRO A 461 18.47 26.69 -16.89
C PRO A 461 19.09 28.07 -16.66
N SER A 462 19.75 28.25 -15.52
CA SER A 462 20.50 29.48 -15.21
C SER A 462 21.73 29.70 -16.12
N GLY A 463 22.02 28.78 -17.04
CA GLY A 463 23.08 28.87 -18.05
C GLY A 463 24.50 28.88 -17.45
N LYS A 464 24.64 28.64 -16.15
CA LYS A 464 25.93 28.53 -15.45
C LYS A 464 26.35 27.07 -15.38
N GLU A 465 27.58 26.81 -15.82
CA GLU A 465 28.19 25.48 -15.71
C GLU A 465 28.43 25.13 -14.23
N LEU A 466 27.71 24.13 -13.73
CA LEU A 466 27.85 23.64 -12.35
C LEU A 466 29.12 22.79 -12.23
N ALA A 467 29.95 23.06 -11.22
CA ALA A 467 31.13 22.24 -10.93
C ALA A 467 30.71 20.93 -10.24
N LEU A 468 30.50 19.87 -11.02
CA LEU A 468 29.98 18.60 -10.51
C LEU A 468 31.09 17.67 -10.00
N PRO A 469 30.90 17.04 -8.82
CA PRO A 469 31.79 16.05 -8.22
C PRO A 469 32.27 14.89 -9.11
N TRP A 470 31.49 14.52 -10.12
CA TRP A 470 31.78 13.41 -11.04
C TRP A 470 32.29 13.84 -12.42
N ASN A 471 32.35 15.15 -12.71
CA ASN A 471 32.83 15.63 -14.00
C ASN A 471 34.36 15.61 -14.14
N ASP A 472 35.11 15.34 -13.07
CA ASP A 472 36.57 15.20 -13.11
C ASP A 472 36.95 13.78 -13.56
N PRO A 473 37.36 13.55 -14.83
CA PRO A 473 37.59 12.20 -15.37
C PRO A 473 38.81 11.52 -14.74
N LEU A 474 39.73 12.29 -14.14
CA LEU A 474 40.89 11.75 -13.43
C LEU A 474 40.51 11.22 -12.04
N LYS A 475 39.34 11.64 -11.51
CA LYS A 475 38.81 11.25 -10.20
C LYS A 475 37.54 10.40 -10.27
N ALA A 476 36.81 10.45 -11.38
CA ALA A 476 35.73 9.52 -11.69
C ALA A 476 36.36 8.13 -11.94
N GLY A 477 36.32 7.26 -10.92
CA GLY A 477 36.86 5.91 -11.05
C GLY A 477 36.10 5.12 -12.11
N ARG A 478 36.81 4.36 -12.96
CA ARG A 478 36.19 3.34 -13.80
C ARG A 478 35.43 2.33 -12.92
N PHE A 479 34.42 1.66 -13.47
CA PHE A 479 33.65 0.60 -12.80
C PHE A 479 34.48 -0.70 -12.60
N GLU A 480 35.64 -0.57 -11.96
CA GLU A 480 36.55 -1.68 -11.67
C GLU A 480 35.98 -2.58 -10.57
N ASN A 481 36.37 -3.87 -10.60
CA ASN A 481 35.90 -4.86 -9.64
C ASN A 481 36.10 -4.46 -8.17
N ASN A 482 37.14 -3.69 -7.84
CA ASN A 482 37.36 -3.21 -6.48
C ASN A 482 36.27 -2.25 -6.00
N LEU A 483 35.89 -1.27 -6.84
CA LEU A 483 34.84 -0.32 -6.54
C LEU A 483 33.50 -1.04 -6.41
N LEU A 484 33.21 -1.96 -7.34
CA LEU A 484 31.99 -2.76 -7.35
C LEU A 484 31.93 -3.67 -6.11
N ALA A 485 33.00 -4.41 -5.79
CA ALA A 485 33.06 -5.28 -4.61
C ALA A 485 32.88 -4.52 -3.30
N ALA A 486 33.48 -3.34 -3.15
CA ALA A 486 33.31 -2.50 -1.96
C ALA A 486 31.86 -2.00 -1.79
N ASN A 487 31.14 -1.83 -2.90
CA ASN A 487 29.72 -1.47 -2.93
C ASN A 487 28.77 -2.68 -2.88
N GLY A 488 29.27 -3.89 -2.62
CA GLY A 488 28.45 -5.09 -2.45
C GLY A 488 27.99 -5.76 -3.74
N TRP A 489 28.65 -5.50 -4.87
CA TRP A 489 28.40 -6.21 -6.12
C TRP A 489 28.94 -7.63 -6.08
N SER A 490 28.30 -8.54 -6.82
CA SER A 490 28.69 -9.95 -6.95
C SER A 490 28.73 -10.33 -8.43
N GLN A 491 29.27 -11.52 -8.75
CA GLN A 491 29.24 -12.02 -10.12
C GLN A 491 27.81 -12.21 -10.64
N GLU A 492 26.88 -12.59 -9.76
CA GLU A 492 25.47 -12.77 -10.13
C GLU A 492 24.82 -11.46 -10.57
N HIS A 493 25.11 -10.34 -9.88
CA HIS A 493 24.61 -9.02 -10.29
C HIS A 493 25.09 -8.64 -11.69
N VAL A 494 26.39 -8.83 -11.97
CA VAL A 494 26.95 -8.56 -13.31
C VAL A 494 26.39 -9.50 -14.36
N GLN A 495 26.16 -10.78 -14.01
CA GLN A 495 25.58 -11.77 -14.93
C GLN A 495 24.14 -11.43 -15.29
N VAL A 496 23.32 -10.96 -14.35
CA VAL A 496 21.94 -10.53 -14.63
C VAL A 496 21.92 -9.36 -15.60
N ILE A 497 22.80 -8.36 -15.41
CA ILE A 497 22.92 -7.23 -16.33
C ILE A 497 23.41 -7.70 -17.70
N HIS A 498 24.40 -8.61 -17.74
CA HIS A 498 24.86 -9.21 -18.97
C HIS A 498 23.71 -9.91 -19.71
N ASP A 499 22.96 -10.78 -19.04
CA ASP A 499 21.85 -11.53 -19.66
C ASP A 499 20.76 -10.60 -20.21
N LEU A 500 20.49 -9.48 -19.51
CA LEU A 500 19.58 -8.44 -19.98
C LEU A 500 20.08 -7.77 -21.27
N VAL A 501 21.30 -7.23 -21.27
CA VAL A 501 21.78 -6.38 -22.38
C VAL A 501 22.34 -7.18 -23.56
N ILE A 502 22.91 -8.35 -23.29
CA ILE A 502 23.56 -9.20 -24.30
C ILE A 502 22.63 -10.30 -24.81
N GLU A 503 22.06 -11.09 -23.90
CA GLU A 503 21.26 -12.27 -24.24
C GLU A 503 19.77 -11.92 -24.40
N LYS A 504 19.37 -10.68 -24.09
CA LYS A 504 17.98 -10.19 -24.10
C LYS A 504 17.05 -11.10 -23.30
N LYS A 505 17.58 -11.64 -22.20
CA LYS A 505 16.91 -12.60 -21.34
C LYS A 505 16.58 -11.95 -20.00
N GLU A 506 15.30 -11.70 -19.79
CA GLU A 506 14.80 -11.05 -18.57
C GLU A 506 14.31 -12.04 -17.52
N VAL A 507 14.17 -13.34 -17.88
CA VAL A 507 13.52 -14.34 -17.01
C VAL A 507 14.45 -15.50 -16.68
N GLY A 508 14.59 -15.77 -15.38
CA GLY A 508 15.26 -16.95 -14.82
C GLY A 508 14.32 -18.14 -14.58
N SER A 509 14.89 -19.25 -14.11
CA SER A 509 14.14 -20.46 -13.73
C SER A 509 14.80 -21.12 -12.51
N LEU A 510 14.08 -22.06 -11.87
CA LEU A 510 14.42 -22.70 -10.60
C LEU A 510 14.28 -21.74 -9.40
N GLY A 511 14.28 -22.30 -8.19
CA GLY A 511 14.22 -21.53 -6.94
C GLY A 511 15.58 -20.95 -6.56
N TYR A 512 15.56 -19.93 -5.69
CA TYR A 512 16.77 -19.40 -5.09
C TYR A 512 17.30 -20.37 -4.01
N ASP A 513 18.53 -20.83 -4.18
CA ASP A 513 19.21 -21.80 -3.32
C ASP A 513 20.55 -21.30 -2.77
N GLY A 514 20.76 -19.97 -2.82
CA GLY A 514 21.83 -19.28 -2.10
C GLY A 514 21.42 -18.93 -0.66
N PRO A 515 22.35 -18.44 0.17
CA PRO A 515 22.08 -18.15 1.57
C PRO A 515 21.22 -16.91 1.78
N LEU A 516 20.41 -16.93 2.84
CA LEU A 516 19.86 -15.69 3.40
C LEU A 516 21.01 -14.73 3.75
N ALA A 517 20.82 -13.42 3.57
CA ALA A 517 21.86 -12.42 3.85
C ALA A 517 22.45 -12.53 5.27
N SER A 518 21.62 -12.91 6.26
CA SER A 518 22.05 -13.15 7.65
C SER A 518 22.96 -14.36 7.84
N LEU A 519 23.03 -15.25 6.85
CA LEU A 519 23.83 -16.49 6.84
C LEU A 519 24.93 -16.46 5.77
N ALA A 520 24.95 -15.43 4.92
CA ALA A 520 25.93 -15.32 3.85
C ALA A 520 27.34 -15.15 4.39
N HIS A 521 28.29 -15.88 3.80
CA HIS A 521 29.72 -15.67 4.05
C HIS A 521 30.28 -14.52 3.19
N GLN A 522 29.61 -14.24 2.07
CA GLN A 522 29.93 -13.16 1.15
C GLN A 522 29.49 -11.80 1.70
N ARG A 523 30.09 -10.74 1.16
CA ARG A 523 29.64 -9.36 1.43
C ARG A 523 28.22 -9.15 0.89
N VAL A 524 27.33 -8.62 1.74
CA VAL A 524 25.95 -8.23 1.40
C VAL A 524 25.69 -6.78 1.80
N ASN A 525 24.68 -6.16 1.19
CA ASN A 525 24.18 -4.84 1.59
C ASN A 525 22.88 -4.99 2.41
N ILE A 526 22.42 -3.92 3.05
CA ILE A 526 21.21 -3.98 3.88
C ILE A 526 19.99 -4.38 3.05
N ALA A 527 19.93 -3.98 1.79
CA ALA A 527 18.90 -4.42 0.85
C ALA A 527 18.75 -5.95 0.75
N ASP A 528 19.84 -6.71 0.86
CA ASP A 528 19.80 -8.18 0.71
C ASP A 528 19.09 -8.88 1.88
N PHE A 529 18.98 -8.21 3.04
CA PHE A 529 18.23 -8.67 4.22
C PHE A 529 16.72 -8.60 4.01
N PHE A 530 16.24 -7.81 3.05
CA PHE A 530 14.84 -7.59 2.80
C PHE A 530 14.23 -8.64 1.86
N LYS A 531 12.95 -8.90 2.10
CA LYS A 531 12.06 -9.66 1.22
C LYS A 531 10.80 -8.84 1.02
N GLU A 532 10.37 -8.71 -0.23
CA GLU A 532 9.13 -8.04 -0.60
C GLU A 532 7.93 -8.78 0.00
N THR A 533 7.00 -8.03 0.59
CA THR A 533 5.71 -8.57 0.95
C THR A 533 4.85 -8.60 -0.32
N VAL A 534 4.00 -9.61 -0.48
CA VAL A 534 3.06 -9.70 -1.60
C VAL A 534 1.64 -9.93 -1.10
N ALA A 535 0.67 -9.55 -1.92
CA ALA A 535 -0.74 -9.77 -1.72
C ALA A 535 -1.07 -11.28 -1.76
N VAL A 536 -1.75 -11.80 -0.73
CA VAL A 536 -2.15 -13.22 -0.67
C VAL A 536 -3.54 -13.32 -0.05
N VAL A 537 -4.52 -13.77 -0.84
CA VAL A 537 -5.94 -13.98 -0.46
C VAL A 537 -6.71 -12.69 -0.13
N THR A 538 -6.19 -11.82 0.75
CA THR A 538 -6.92 -10.64 1.25
C THR A 538 -7.01 -9.50 0.26
N ASN A 539 -6.13 -9.47 -0.73
CA ASN A 539 -6.14 -8.51 -1.80
C ASN A 539 -5.63 -9.19 -3.09
N PRO A 540 -6.18 -8.85 -4.27
CA PRO A 540 -5.67 -9.36 -5.53
C PRO A 540 -4.41 -8.60 -5.93
N ALA A 541 -3.38 -9.33 -6.37
CA ALA A 541 -2.34 -8.76 -7.22
C ALA A 541 -2.96 -8.30 -8.54
N ILE A 542 -2.40 -7.25 -9.16
CA ILE A 542 -2.92 -6.69 -10.41
C ILE A 542 -2.07 -7.22 -11.57
N ASP A 543 -2.70 -7.48 -12.71
CA ASP A 543 -1.98 -7.88 -13.93
C ASP A 543 -1.51 -6.63 -14.70
N HIS A 544 -0.24 -6.25 -14.50
CA HIS A 544 0.30 -5.04 -15.14
C HIS A 544 0.42 -5.15 -16.66
N ASP A 545 0.47 -6.35 -17.24
CA ASP A 545 0.54 -6.53 -18.69
C ASP A 545 -0.81 -6.26 -19.36
N ARG A 546 -1.91 -6.61 -18.67
CA ARG A 546 -3.28 -6.46 -19.18
C ARG A 546 -3.96 -5.16 -18.74
N GLU A 547 -3.58 -4.63 -17.59
CA GLU A 547 -4.18 -3.45 -16.95
C GLU A 547 -3.20 -2.25 -16.93
N ALA A 548 -2.22 -2.23 -17.85
CA ALA A 548 -1.15 -1.24 -17.92
C ALA A 548 -1.62 0.22 -17.87
N GLU A 549 -2.82 0.52 -18.38
CA GLU A 549 -3.42 1.87 -18.38
C GLU A 549 -3.64 2.43 -16.96
N ALA A 550 -3.81 1.56 -15.96
CA ALA A 550 -3.94 1.99 -14.57
C ALA A 550 -2.59 2.26 -13.89
N PHE A 551 -1.48 1.79 -14.46
CA PHE A 551 -0.18 1.83 -13.81
C PHE A 551 0.55 3.16 -13.98
N SER A 552 1.22 3.58 -12.91
CA SER A 552 2.12 4.73 -12.95
C SER A 552 3.32 4.53 -12.04
N THR A 553 4.52 4.65 -12.62
CA THR A 553 5.77 4.78 -11.88
C THR A 553 6.13 6.23 -11.56
N SER A 554 5.18 7.16 -11.72
CA SER A 554 5.49 8.58 -11.59
C SER A 554 5.94 8.96 -10.17
N SER A 555 6.84 9.93 -10.08
CA SER A 555 7.26 10.56 -8.82
C SER A 555 7.25 12.08 -8.93
N LEU A 556 7.34 12.75 -7.78
CA LEU A 556 7.37 14.21 -7.67
C LEU A 556 8.63 14.64 -6.93
N LEU A 557 9.31 15.67 -7.45
CA LEU A 557 10.48 16.27 -6.85
C LEU A 557 10.20 17.73 -6.51
N GLY A 558 10.45 18.11 -5.28
CA GLY A 558 10.42 19.49 -4.82
C GLY A 558 9.34 19.73 -3.78
N ALA A 559 8.87 20.97 -3.69
CA ALA A 559 7.89 21.37 -2.71
C ALA A 559 6.46 21.06 -3.19
N SER A 560 5.76 20.20 -2.44
CA SER A 560 4.38 19.81 -2.73
C SER A 560 3.40 20.93 -2.35
N PRO A 561 2.44 21.28 -3.21
CA PRO A 561 1.42 22.29 -2.92
C PRO A 561 0.61 21.95 -1.67
N GLY A 562 0.12 22.98 -0.97
CA GLY A 562 -0.82 22.79 0.14
C GLY A 562 -2.18 22.31 -0.36
N VAL A 563 -2.84 21.43 0.41
CA VAL A 563 -4.20 20.98 0.09
C VAL A 563 -5.16 22.17 0.08
N GLY A 564 -5.95 22.30 -0.99
CA GLY A 564 -6.93 23.36 -1.16
C GLY A 564 -6.31 24.77 -1.29
N LYS A 565 -5.02 24.90 -1.62
CA LYS A 565 -4.34 26.19 -1.78
C LYS A 565 -3.74 26.32 -3.17
N ALA A 566 -3.64 27.56 -3.66
CA ALA A 566 -2.82 27.84 -4.83
C ALA A 566 -1.34 27.49 -4.57
N PRO A 567 -0.60 26.98 -5.57
CA PRO A 567 0.84 26.76 -5.46
C PRO A 567 1.60 28.06 -5.10
N ASP A 568 2.67 27.95 -4.31
CA ASP A 568 3.57 29.07 -4.07
C ASP A 568 4.44 29.30 -5.31
N PRO A 569 4.55 30.53 -5.86
CA PRO A 569 5.40 30.82 -7.00
C PRO A 569 6.89 30.52 -6.78
N ASN A 570 7.35 30.44 -5.52
CA ASN A 570 8.73 30.08 -5.18
C ASN A 570 8.94 28.57 -4.99
N ASP A 571 7.86 27.79 -4.92
CA ASP A 571 7.94 26.34 -4.81
C ASP A 571 8.19 25.75 -6.21
N ILE A 572 9.26 24.96 -6.34
CA ILE A 572 9.61 24.21 -7.55
C ILE A 572 9.04 22.80 -7.38
N LEU A 573 8.31 22.31 -8.38
CA LEU A 573 7.81 20.95 -8.44
C LEU A 573 8.03 20.36 -9.83
N VAL A 574 8.77 19.26 -9.90
CA VAL A 574 9.04 18.51 -11.14
C VAL A 574 8.39 17.15 -11.05
N SER A 575 7.75 16.70 -12.13
CA SER A 575 7.20 15.35 -12.23
C SER A 575 8.08 14.47 -13.11
N LEU A 576 8.40 13.27 -12.63
CA LEU A 576 9.04 12.20 -13.40
C LEU A 576 8.00 11.13 -13.71
N LYS A 577 8.02 10.58 -14.93
CA LYS A 577 7.28 9.34 -15.25
C LYS A 577 8.00 8.11 -14.73
N ILE A 578 9.32 8.17 -14.58
CA ILE A 578 10.19 7.09 -14.07
C ILE A 578 11.10 7.72 -13.00
N PRO A 579 11.20 7.18 -11.78
CA PRO A 579 11.98 7.79 -10.70
C PRO A 579 13.49 7.53 -10.85
N ILE A 580 13.95 7.13 -12.04
CA ILE A 580 15.33 6.76 -12.32
C ILE A 580 15.91 7.82 -13.26
N LEU A 581 17.03 8.42 -12.85
CA LEU A 581 17.68 9.53 -13.53
C LEU A 581 18.81 9.04 -14.42
N THR A 582 18.93 9.64 -15.61
CA THR A 582 20.09 9.45 -16.50
C THR A 582 21.25 10.36 -16.10
N GLY A 583 22.40 10.21 -16.75
CA GLY A 583 23.60 11.00 -16.45
C GLY A 583 24.24 10.66 -15.11
N GLY A 584 24.97 11.61 -14.54
CA GLY A 584 25.64 11.42 -13.25
C GLY A 584 26.98 10.69 -13.34
N HIS A 585 27.51 10.42 -14.54
CA HIS A 585 28.86 9.90 -14.73
C HIS A 585 29.35 10.14 -16.17
N PRO A 586 30.62 10.56 -16.38
CA PRO A 586 31.14 10.93 -17.70
C PRO A 586 31.17 9.78 -18.71
N ASP A 587 31.33 8.54 -18.24
CA ASP A 587 31.36 7.34 -19.12
C ASP A 587 29.97 6.95 -19.69
N LEU A 588 28.89 7.61 -19.27
CA LEU A 588 27.53 7.28 -19.73
C LEU A 588 27.11 8.02 -21.00
N GLY A 589 27.80 9.11 -21.36
CA GLY A 589 27.48 9.97 -22.50
C GLY A 589 27.53 11.45 -22.12
N SER A 590 27.40 12.33 -23.10
CA SER A 590 27.36 13.77 -22.82
C SER A 590 26.08 14.16 -22.06
N PRO A 591 26.08 15.26 -21.29
CA PRO A 591 24.87 15.75 -20.62
C PRO A 591 23.70 15.97 -21.59
N GLU A 592 23.96 16.41 -22.82
CA GLU A 592 22.95 16.60 -23.86
C GLU A 592 22.35 15.27 -24.33
N GLU A 593 23.18 14.24 -24.54
CA GLU A 593 22.72 12.90 -24.90
C GLU A 593 21.88 12.28 -23.78
N MET A 594 22.31 12.44 -22.53
CA MET A 594 21.59 11.97 -21.34
C MET A 594 20.26 12.67 -21.15
N GLN A 595 20.21 13.98 -21.41
CA GLN A 595 18.97 14.75 -21.35
C GLN A 595 18.01 14.36 -22.47
N ALA A 596 18.50 14.13 -23.69
CA ALA A 596 17.67 13.67 -24.81
C ALA A 596 17.05 12.29 -24.52
N LEU A 597 17.83 11.35 -23.98
CA LEU A 597 17.32 10.05 -23.53
C LEU A 597 16.29 10.20 -22.40
N ALA A 598 16.53 11.12 -21.47
CA ALA A 598 15.62 11.37 -20.37
C ALA A 598 14.26 11.90 -20.85
N GLU A 599 14.27 12.87 -21.77
CA GLU A 599 13.06 13.45 -22.37
C GLU A 599 12.24 12.41 -23.13
N GLU A 600 12.90 11.53 -23.89
CA GLU A 600 12.26 10.42 -24.60
C GLU A 600 11.44 9.53 -23.64
N LEU A 601 11.99 9.23 -22.47
CA LEU A 601 11.41 8.29 -21.51
C LEU A 601 10.59 8.98 -20.40
N GLY A 602 10.51 10.30 -20.41
CA GLY A 602 9.77 11.09 -19.43
C GLY A 602 10.42 11.15 -18.04
N THR A 603 11.75 11.11 -17.97
CA THR A 603 12.56 11.36 -16.77
C THR A 603 13.49 12.56 -17.02
N TYR A 604 14.51 12.76 -16.17
CA TYR A 604 15.51 13.82 -16.33
C TYR A 604 16.93 13.28 -16.17
N ALA A 605 17.88 13.93 -16.84
CA ALA A 605 19.28 13.83 -16.44
C ALA A 605 19.48 14.54 -15.10
N ILE A 606 20.31 13.97 -14.22
CA ILE A 606 20.60 14.57 -12.91
C ILE A 606 21.19 15.98 -13.05
N GLU A 607 22.01 16.22 -14.06
CA GLU A 607 22.58 17.52 -14.40
C GLU A 607 21.48 18.56 -14.66
N ARG A 608 20.45 18.20 -15.42
CA ARG A 608 19.33 19.10 -15.73
C ARG A 608 18.50 19.44 -14.49
N LEU A 609 18.29 18.47 -13.60
CA LEU A 609 17.58 18.72 -12.34
C LEU A 609 18.36 19.69 -11.43
N LEU A 610 19.68 19.57 -11.37
CA LEU A 610 20.52 20.50 -10.61
C LEU A 610 20.40 21.94 -11.11
N GLU A 611 20.26 22.15 -12.42
CA GLU A 611 20.00 23.47 -12.99
C GLU A 611 18.60 23.99 -12.66
N ILE A 612 17.59 23.11 -12.63
CA ILE A 612 16.20 23.46 -12.30
C ILE A 612 16.11 23.91 -10.83
N PHE A 613 16.79 23.19 -9.94
CA PHE A 613 16.84 23.48 -8.51
C PHE A 613 18.04 24.35 -8.12
N ASP A 614 18.59 25.13 -9.06
CA ASP A 614 19.71 26.04 -8.78
C ASP A 614 19.32 27.03 -7.67
N GLY A 615 20.19 27.17 -6.66
CA GLY A 615 19.91 27.94 -5.45
C GLY A 615 18.98 27.28 -4.42
N PHE A 616 18.33 26.15 -4.74
CA PHE A 616 17.44 25.40 -3.83
C PHE A 616 17.94 23.99 -3.51
N THR A 617 19.07 23.60 -4.08
CA THR A 617 19.69 22.28 -3.87
C THR A 617 20.66 22.29 -2.70
N THR A 618 20.57 21.28 -1.84
CA THR A 618 21.60 20.99 -0.82
C THR A 618 22.26 19.65 -1.08
N TRP A 619 23.60 19.67 -1.10
CA TRP A 619 24.41 18.47 -1.26
C TRP A 619 24.79 17.88 0.08
N LEU A 620 24.46 16.60 0.30
CA LEU A 620 24.82 15.86 1.50
C LEU A 620 25.71 14.66 1.14
N PRO A 621 26.96 14.60 1.63
CA PRO A 621 27.87 13.51 1.32
C PRO A 621 27.39 12.20 1.95
N LEU A 622 27.07 11.21 1.12
CA LEU A 622 26.66 9.86 1.51
C LEU A 622 27.90 9.04 1.85
N GLY A 623 28.41 9.21 3.06
CA GLY A 623 29.58 8.50 3.56
C GLY A 623 29.78 8.72 5.06
N ALA A 624 30.59 7.86 5.67
CA ALA A 624 30.98 7.96 7.06
C ALA A 624 32.27 8.76 7.22
N GLY A 625 32.26 9.80 8.06
CA GLY A 625 33.44 10.62 8.30
C GLY A 625 34.60 9.81 8.91
N PRO A 626 35.87 10.26 8.78
CA PRO A 626 37.03 9.52 9.29
C PRO A 626 36.99 9.18 10.79
N SER A 627 36.22 9.94 11.59
CA SER A 627 36.04 9.75 13.02
C SER A 627 34.58 9.44 13.42
N GLU A 628 33.70 9.19 12.46
CA GLU A 628 32.28 8.94 12.70
C GLU A 628 32.00 7.43 12.61
N GLY A 629 31.21 6.90 13.56
CA GLY A 629 30.51 5.64 13.33
C GLY A 629 29.32 5.85 12.39
N VAL A 630 28.76 4.75 11.88
CA VAL A 630 27.59 4.76 10.99
C VAL A 630 26.42 5.50 11.64
N ARG A 631 26.16 5.28 12.95
CA ARG A 631 25.11 5.99 13.68
C ARG A 631 25.32 7.51 13.70
N ASP A 632 26.55 7.95 13.95
CA ASP A 632 26.88 9.37 14.01
C ASP A 632 26.72 10.03 12.64
N SER A 633 27.12 9.33 11.58
CA SER A 633 26.92 9.79 10.20
C SER A 633 25.44 9.91 9.82
N LEU A 634 24.59 8.98 10.26
CA LEU A 634 23.14 9.07 10.07
C LEU A 634 22.56 10.27 10.84
N ALA A 635 22.97 10.48 12.09
CA ALA A 635 22.53 11.63 12.88
C ALA A 635 22.96 12.97 12.25
N ARG A 636 24.19 13.05 11.72
CA ARG A 636 24.67 14.20 10.95
C ARG A 636 23.79 14.46 9.74
N LEU A 637 23.56 13.43 8.90
CA LEU A 637 22.74 13.57 7.70
C LEU A 637 21.31 14.02 8.01
N ALA A 638 20.68 13.44 9.04
CA ALA A 638 19.35 13.84 9.50
C ALA A 638 19.31 15.31 9.95
N SER A 639 20.26 15.73 10.80
CA SER A 639 20.31 17.11 11.27
C SER A 639 20.60 18.10 10.14
N SER A 640 21.51 17.78 9.24
CA SER A 640 21.84 18.62 8.09
C SER A 640 20.67 18.74 7.11
N ALA A 641 19.93 17.66 6.88
CA ALA A 641 18.73 17.67 6.04
C ALA A 641 17.65 18.60 6.62
N VAL A 642 17.34 18.47 7.91
CA VAL A 642 16.35 19.33 8.59
C VAL A 642 16.75 20.80 8.46
N GLN A 643 17.99 21.14 8.83
CA GLN A 643 18.50 22.51 8.76
C GLN A 643 18.49 23.05 7.32
N ALA A 644 18.83 22.22 6.34
CA ALA A 644 18.82 22.63 4.93
C ALA A 644 17.42 23.01 4.44
N VAL A 645 16.41 22.22 4.79
CA VAL A 645 15.02 22.48 4.38
C VAL A 645 14.45 23.67 5.12
N GLU A 646 14.75 23.84 6.41
CA GLU A 646 14.41 25.04 7.17
C GLU A 646 15.00 26.31 6.55
N ASN A 647 16.19 26.20 5.94
CA ASN A 647 16.85 27.28 5.20
C ASN A 647 16.34 27.44 3.76
N GLY A 648 15.31 26.70 3.33
CA GLY A 648 14.67 26.84 2.03
C GLY A 648 15.12 25.86 0.96
N SER A 649 15.89 24.82 1.29
CA SER A 649 16.26 23.80 0.32
C SER A 649 15.05 22.95 -0.09
N GLN A 650 14.81 22.87 -1.40
CA GLN A 650 13.71 22.10 -1.99
C GLN A 650 14.18 20.82 -2.69
N CYS A 651 15.49 20.58 -2.73
CA CYS A 651 16.05 19.33 -3.23
C CYS A 651 17.30 18.94 -2.42
N ILE A 652 17.26 17.79 -1.76
CA ILE A 652 18.41 17.18 -1.08
C ILE A 652 19.00 16.12 -1.99
N ILE A 653 20.31 16.16 -2.20
CA ILE A 653 21.04 15.13 -2.96
C ILE A 653 21.98 14.38 -2.02
N LEU A 654 21.76 13.07 -1.90
CA LEU A 654 22.68 12.12 -1.30
C LEU A 654 23.61 11.57 -2.37
N ASP A 655 24.91 11.79 -2.19
CA ASP A 655 25.92 11.44 -3.19
C ASP A 655 27.14 10.74 -2.56
N ASP A 656 27.50 9.58 -3.11
CA ASP A 656 28.61 8.76 -2.61
C ASP A 656 29.96 9.02 -3.31
N SER A 657 30.12 10.13 -4.04
CA SER A 657 31.40 10.45 -4.70
C SER A 657 32.55 10.58 -3.70
N CYS A 658 32.27 11.01 -2.47
CA CYS A 658 33.25 11.05 -1.38
C CYS A 658 33.74 9.65 -0.99
N VAL A 659 32.89 8.63 -1.08
CA VAL A 659 33.25 7.22 -0.80
C VAL A 659 34.02 6.65 -1.98
N THR A 660 33.58 6.88 -3.21
CA THR A 660 34.24 6.35 -4.42
C THR A 660 35.63 6.96 -4.65
N ARG A 661 35.86 8.19 -4.16
CA ARG A 661 37.19 8.84 -4.10
C ARG A 661 38.03 8.42 -2.90
N GLY A 662 37.47 7.62 -1.98
CA GLY A 662 38.17 7.15 -0.78
C GLY A 662 38.33 8.20 0.32
N GLU A 663 37.61 9.33 0.24
CA GLU A 663 37.65 10.42 1.21
C GLU A 663 36.89 10.05 2.50
N MET A 664 35.79 9.30 2.37
CA MET A 664 34.94 8.84 3.48
C MET A 664 34.80 7.32 3.53
N GLY A 665 34.38 6.78 4.67
CA GLY A 665 33.96 5.39 4.84
C GLY A 665 32.61 5.12 4.16
N TRP A 666 32.31 3.85 3.86
CA TRP A 666 31.07 3.49 3.17
C TRP A 666 29.85 3.67 4.07
N LEU A 667 28.75 4.17 3.52
CA LEU A 667 27.48 4.30 4.23
C LEU A 667 26.37 3.74 3.34
N ASP A 668 25.49 2.93 3.93
CA ASP A 668 24.39 2.31 3.20
C ASP A 668 23.34 3.36 2.78
N PRO A 669 22.98 3.45 1.48
CA PRO A 669 22.02 4.45 1.00
C PRO A 669 20.62 4.26 1.59
N LEU A 670 20.19 3.03 1.87
CA LEU A 670 18.85 2.75 2.38
C LEU A 670 18.69 3.25 3.82
N LEU A 671 19.72 3.04 4.66
CA LEU A 671 19.74 3.63 6.02
C LEU A 671 19.71 5.16 6.00
N ALA A 672 20.52 5.78 5.13
CA ALA A 672 20.60 7.23 5.03
C ALA A 672 19.25 7.84 4.61
N VAL A 673 18.63 7.30 3.56
CA VAL A 673 17.30 7.75 3.09
C VAL A 673 16.23 7.58 4.17
N SER A 674 16.17 6.40 4.81
CA SER A 674 15.17 6.13 5.85
C SER A 674 15.28 7.11 7.02
N CYS A 675 16.51 7.41 7.45
CA CYS A 675 16.78 8.32 8.56
C CYS A 675 16.42 9.77 8.22
N ILE A 676 16.76 10.23 7.01
CA ILE A 676 16.42 11.59 6.55
C ILE A 676 14.92 11.76 6.34
N ASP A 677 14.25 10.81 5.68
CA ASP A 677 12.79 10.84 5.46
C ASP A 677 12.06 10.95 6.80
N GLU A 678 12.46 10.16 7.80
CA GLU A 678 11.90 10.23 9.15
C GLU A 678 12.17 11.59 9.81
N ALA A 679 13.42 12.06 9.80
CA ALA A 679 13.78 13.32 10.46
C ALA A 679 13.00 14.51 9.91
N LEU A 680 12.82 14.58 8.58
CA LEU A 680 12.02 15.61 7.92
C LEU A 680 10.53 15.52 8.27
N ARG A 681 9.98 14.30 8.42
CA ARG A 681 8.59 14.11 8.83
C ARG A 681 8.35 14.51 10.28
N GLU A 682 9.27 14.15 11.19
CA GLU A 682 9.15 14.42 12.63
C GLU A 682 9.38 15.90 12.98
N ALA A 683 10.34 16.57 12.33
CA ALA A 683 10.59 18.01 12.53
C ALA A 683 9.33 18.87 12.32
N GLY A 684 8.42 18.40 11.44
CA GLY A 684 7.15 19.03 11.16
C GLY A 684 6.14 19.07 12.31
N LYS A 685 6.24 18.15 13.29
CA LYS A 685 5.33 18.10 14.45
C LYS A 685 5.52 19.33 15.36
N THR A 686 6.70 19.93 15.33
CA THR A 686 7.07 21.12 16.12
C THR A 686 6.89 22.44 15.38
N SER A 687 7.01 22.48 14.05
CA SER A 687 7.08 23.73 13.25
C SER A 687 5.78 24.13 12.53
N GLN A 688 4.67 23.42 12.77
CA GLN A 688 3.36 23.60 12.08
C GLN A 688 3.38 23.35 10.55
N GLN A 689 4.52 22.98 9.96
CA GLN A 689 4.64 22.58 8.55
C GLN A 689 5.54 21.35 8.42
N ASN A 690 5.07 20.33 7.70
CA ASN A 690 5.86 19.13 7.48
C ASN A 690 7.01 19.36 6.48
N LEU A 691 8.26 19.29 6.93
CA LEU A 691 9.43 19.58 6.09
C LEU A 691 9.61 18.57 4.96
N ARG A 692 9.16 17.31 5.12
CA ARG A 692 9.24 16.30 4.05
C ARG A 692 8.41 16.69 2.81
N ARG A 693 7.38 17.52 2.97
CA ARG A 693 6.58 18.07 1.85
C ARG A 693 7.26 19.24 1.14
N LYS A 694 8.34 19.80 1.70
CA LYS A 694 9.01 20.99 1.18
C LYS A 694 10.27 20.66 0.38
N THR A 695 10.67 19.40 0.31
CA THR A 695 11.88 19.00 -0.39
C THR A 695 11.77 17.61 -1.02
N ALA A 696 12.52 17.39 -2.10
CA ALA A 696 12.78 16.06 -2.65
C ALA A 696 14.01 15.41 -2.00
N ILE A 697 14.04 14.08 -1.97
CA ILE A 697 15.26 13.31 -1.67
C ILE A 697 15.73 12.60 -2.95
N MET A 698 16.85 13.05 -3.50
CA MET A 698 17.54 12.42 -4.63
C MET A 698 18.72 11.58 -4.13
N VAL A 699 18.88 10.38 -4.67
CA VAL A 699 19.94 9.45 -4.27
C VAL A 699 20.80 9.08 -5.46
N ARG A 700 22.10 9.36 -5.40
CA ARG A 700 23.09 8.91 -6.36
C ARG A 700 24.08 7.98 -5.65
N SER A 701 24.15 6.72 -6.10
CA SER A 701 25.09 5.76 -5.50
C SER A 701 25.50 4.60 -6.40
N ALA A 702 26.75 4.16 -6.26
CA ALA A 702 27.29 2.92 -6.80
C ALA A 702 26.81 1.66 -6.06
N ALA A 703 26.21 1.80 -4.87
CA ALA A 703 25.65 0.68 -4.09
C ALA A 703 24.25 0.25 -4.57
N ILE A 704 23.70 0.91 -5.58
CA ILE A 704 22.42 0.55 -6.23
C ILE A 704 22.72 -0.41 -7.38
N ARG A 705 22.48 -1.70 -7.17
CA ARG A 705 22.99 -2.82 -7.99
C ARG A 705 21.92 -3.43 -8.89
N ASN A 706 20.68 -3.42 -8.44
CA ASN A 706 19.57 -4.11 -9.10
C ASN A 706 18.22 -3.41 -8.84
N LEU A 707 17.16 -3.94 -9.43
CA LEU A 707 15.79 -3.45 -9.26
C LEU A 707 15.33 -3.44 -7.79
N HIS A 708 15.70 -4.45 -7.00
CA HIS A 708 15.29 -4.56 -5.59
C HIS A 708 15.84 -3.40 -4.76
N ASP A 709 17.10 -2.99 -4.99
CA ASP A 709 17.68 -1.82 -4.33
C ASP A 709 16.87 -0.54 -4.66
N ILE A 710 16.41 -0.39 -5.91
CA ILE A 710 15.60 0.76 -6.36
C ILE A 710 14.22 0.75 -5.70
N VAL A 711 13.53 -0.41 -5.71
CA VAL A 711 12.21 -0.60 -5.08
C VAL A 711 12.26 -0.24 -3.60
N LEU A 712 13.29 -0.70 -2.88
CA LEU A 712 13.48 -0.34 -1.47
C LEU A 712 13.74 1.15 -1.28
N LEU A 713 14.65 1.77 -2.04
CA LEU A 713 14.93 3.20 -1.90
C LEU A 713 13.68 4.07 -2.12
N THR A 714 12.89 3.76 -3.14
CA THR A 714 11.62 4.47 -3.39
C THR A 714 10.62 4.27 -2.25
N GLY A 715 10.41 3.03 -1.78
CA GLY A 715 9.49 2.73 -0.68
C GLY A 715 9.88 3.38 0.66
N PHE A 716 11.18 3.66 0.85
CA PHE A 716 11.73 4.26 2.07
C PHE A 716 11.83 5.79 2.02
N GLY A 717 11.61 6.41 0.86
CA GLY A 717 11.46 7.87 0.77
C GLY A 717 12.28 8.56 -0.31
N ALA A 718 13.03 7.85 -1.16
CA ALA A 718 13.70 8.47 -2.30
C ALA A 718 12.69 8.86 -3.39
N ASP A 719 12.74 10.12 -3.82
CA ASP A 719 11.86 10.66 -4.87
C ASP A 719 12.46 10.48 -6.27
N ALA A 720 13.79 10.43 -6.37
CA ALA A 720 14.51 10.06 -7.58
C ALA A 720 15.86 9.39 -7.29
N ILE A 721 16.28 8.51 -8.18
CA ILE A 721 17.42 7.61 -7.99
C ILE A 721 18.32 7.66 -9.23
N ASN A 722 19.62 7.92 -9.04
CA ASN A 722 20.64 7.81 -10.08
C ASN A 722 21.56 6.61 -9.77
N CYS A 723 21.28 5.48 -10.41
CA CYS A 723 22.05 4.24 -10.29
C CYS A 723 23.19 4.19 -11.31
N TYR A 724 24.08 5.19 -11.30
CA TYR A 724 25.09 5.38 -12.35
C TYR A 724 26.01 4.18 -12.56
N ALA A 725 26.35 3.43 -11.49
CA ALA A 725 27.19 2.24 -11.60
C ALA A 725 26.49 1.07 -12.31
N LEU A 726 25.18 0.93 -12.14
CA LEU A 726 24.39 -0.08 -12.84
C LEU A 726 24.40 0.18 -14.35
N PHE A 727 24.15 1.41 -14.77
CA PHE A 727 24.27 1.81 -16.17
C PHE A 727 25.71 1.65 -16.68
N GLY A 728 26.70 2.01 -15.87
CA GLY A 728 28.11 1.86 -16.19
C GLY A 728 28.52 0.42 -16.49
N VAL A 729 28.14 -0.51 -15.62
CA VAL A 729 28.38 -1.95 -15.81
C VAL A 729 27.67 -2.45 -17.07
N ALA A 730 26.42 -2.01 -17.32
CA ALA A 730 25.68 -2.38 -18.51
C ALA A 730 26.39 -1.94 -19.80
N VAL A 731 26.82 -0.68 -19.87
CA VAL A 731 27.56 -0.12 -21.02
C VAL A 731 28.89 -0.84 -21.22
N GLN A 732 29.64 -1.13 -20.15
CA GLN A 732 30.90 -1.89 -20.24
C GLN A 732 30.67 -3.30 -20.79
N LYS A 733 29.65 -4.02 -20.31
CA LYS A 733 29.33 -5.37 -20.80
C LYS A 733 28.85 -5.38 -22.24
N ALA A 734 28.04 -4.40 -22.63
CA ALA A 734 27.55 -4.29 -23.99
C ALA A 734 28.69 -3.95 -24.99
N ALA A 735 29.68 -3.17 -24.55
CA ALA A 735 30.89 -2.87 -25.33
C ALA A 735 31.77 -4.11 -25.60
N GLU A 736 31.82 -5.10 -24.69
CA GLU A 736 32.64 -6.32 -24.82
C GLU A 736 32.28 -7.19 -26.04
N LYS A 737 31.02 -7.19 -26.50
CA LYS A 737 30.54 -8.11 -27.55
C LYS A 737 30.33 -7.45 -28.92
N ASN A 738 29.94 -6.16 -28.98
CA ASN A 738 29.42 -5.59 -30.25
C ASN A 738 29.58 -4.06 -30.46
N HIS A 739 30.36 -3.33 -29.65
CA HIS A 739 30.40 -1.85 -29.72
C HIS A 739 28.98 -1.23 -29.73
N SER A 740 28.06 -1.77 -28.93
CA SER A 740 26.70 -1.24 -28.88
C SER A 740 26.73 0.21 -28.39
N ASP A 741 25.90 1.05 -29.01
CA ASP A 741 25.69 2.42 -28.59
C ASP A 741 25.36 2.50 -27.07
N PRO A 742 26.16 3.25 -26.27
CA PRO A 742 25.89 3.46 -24.84
C PRO A 742 24.49 4.00 -24.56
N ILE A 743 23.96 4.85 -25.44
CA ILE A 743 22.62 5.45 -25.28
C ILE A 743 21.55 4.37 -25.47
N HIS A 744 21.67 3.55 -26.53
CA HIS A 744 20.78 2.41 -26.75
C HIS A 744 20.78 1.42 -25.58
N THR A 745 21.95 1.11 -25.01
CA THR A 745 22.08 0.18 -23.87
C THR A 745 21.36 0.72 -22.65
N GLN A 746 21.57 2.00 -22.32
CA GLN A 746 20.90 2.65 -21.19
C GLN A 746 19.38 2.75 -21.38
N ARG A 747 18.92 3.03 -22.61
CA ARG A 747 17.48 2.98 -22.96
C ARG A 747 16.88 1.62 -22.62
N GLN A 748 17.53 0.52 -23.03
CA GLN A 748 17.05 -0.84 -22.77
C GLN A 748 16.99 -1.13 -21.26
N VAL A 749 18.05 -0.79 -20.51
CA VAL A 749 18.09 -0.98 -19.06
C VAL A 749 16.99 -0.18 -18.37
N LEU A 750 16.81 1.09 -18.73
CA LEU A 750 15.80 1.96 -18.10
C LEU A 750 14.37 1.46 -18.37
N LEU A 751 14.08 0.98 -19.59
CA LEU A 751 12.79 0.36 -19.92
C LEU A 751 12.54 -0.92 -19.12
N SER A 752 13.56 -1.77 -18.97
CA SER A 752 13.47 -3.00 -18.17
C SER A 752 13.26 -2.71 -16.68
N LEU A 753 13.96 -1.71 -16.14
CA LEU A 753 13.77 -1.26 -14.75
C LEU A 753 12.38 -0.65 -14.54
N LYS A 754 11.84 0.10 -15.51
CA LYS A 754 10.47 0.63 -15.45
C LYS A 754 9.45 -0.50 -15.38
N ALA A 755 9.53 -1.47 -16.30
CA ALA A 755 8.64 -2.64 -16.29
C ALA A 755 8.79 -3.44 -14.98
N GLY A 756 10.01 -3.55 -14.47
CA GLY A 756 10.29 -4.14 -13.17
C GLY A 756 9.63 -3.42 -11.99
N LEU A 757 9.61 -2.08 -11.99
CA LEU A 757 8.93 -1.28 -10.96
C LEU A 757 7.42 -1.47 -11.02
N GLU A 758 6.81 -1.43 -12.21
CA GLU A 758 5.38 -1.69 -12.42
C GLU A 758 5.02 -3.09 -11.90
N LYS A 759 5.85 -4.07 -12.22
CA LYS A 759 5.72 -5.44 -11.74
C LYS A 759 5.82 -5.54 -10.22
N ALA A 760 6.82 -4.92 -9.59
CA ALA A 760 6.99 -4.96 -8.13
C ALA A 760 5.77 -4.40 -7.39
N ILE A 761 5.25 -3.23 -7.79
CA ILE A 761 4.08 -2.63 -7.14
C ILE A 761 2.81 -3.45 -7.39
N SER A 762 2.68 -4.10 -8.54
CA SER A 762 1.52 -4.94 -8.89
C SER A 762 1.34 -6.14 -7.96
N THR A 763 2.43 -6.69 -7.43
CA THR A 763 2.41 -7.87 -6.54
C THR A 763 1.70 -7.62 -5.21
N MET A 764 1.62 -6.36 -4.80
CA MET A 764 0.89 -5.89 -3.62
C MET A 764 -0.50 -5.35 -3.96
N GLY A 765 -0.93 -5.46 -5.22
CA GLY A 765 -2.15 -4.83 -5.70
C GLY A 765 -2.10 -3.30 -5.66
N CYS A 766 -0.92 -2.72 -5.87
CA CYS A 766 -0.73 -1.28 -6.04
C CYS A 766 -0.60 -0.96 -7.53
N HIS A 767 -1.21 0.14 -7.99
CA HIS A 767 -1.15 0.59 -9.38
C HIS A 767 -0.32 1.88 -9.55
N GLU A 768 -0.10 2.67 -8.49
CA GLU A 768 0.80 3.83 -8.56
C GLU A 768 1.94 3.77 -7.54
N LEU A 769 3.16 3.99 -8.01
CA LEU A 769 4.39 3.91 -7.22
C LEU A 769 4.41 4.86 -6.02
N ARG A 770 3.76 6.03 -6.12
CA ARG A 770 3.64 6.98 -5.01
C ARG A 770 2.92 6.41 -3.78
N GLY A 771 2.02 5.43 -3.97
CA GLY A 771 1.39 4.72 -2.87
C GLY A 771 2.23 3.57 -2.32
N TYR A 772 3.26 3.13 -3.05
CA TYR A 772 4.14 2.05 -2.61
C TYR A 772 4.99 2.51 -1.41
N GLY A 773 4.78 1.87 -0.26
CA GLY A 773 5.46 2.20 1.00
C GLY A 773 6.57 1.21 1.35
N ARG A 774 6.83 1.07 2.65
CA ARG A 774 7.78 0.10 3.21
C ARG A 774 7.18 -1.32 3.23
N VAL A 775 6.81 -1.84 2.05
CA VAL A 775 6.09 -3.11 1.88
C VAL A 775 7.08 -4.29 1.78
N CYS A 776 7.87 -4.46 2.84
CA CYS A 776 8.91 -5.48 2.91
C CYS A 776 9.19 -5.85 4.37
N SER A 777 9.88 -6.97 4.56
CA SER A 777 10.35 -7.43 5.87
C SER A 777 11.81 -7.86 5.81
N SER A 778 12.52 -7.67 6.91
CA SER A 778 13.93 -8.06 7.04
C SER A 778 14.11 -9.32 7.86
N ILE A 779 15.21 -10.06 7.63
CA ILE A 779 15.58 -11.24 8.40
C ILE A 779 17.02 -11.09 8.89
N GLY A 780 17.22 -11.00 10.21
CA GLY A 780 18.55 -11.03 10.84
C GLY A 780 19.23 -9.68 11.09
N LEU A 781 18.51 -8.56 10.94
CA LEU A 781 19.02 -7.25 11.38
C LEU A 781 18.99 -7.17 12.91
N ALA A 782 19.96 -6.49 13.55
CA ALA A 782 19.84 -6.20 14.97
C ALA A 782 18.59 -5.31 15.21
N PRO A 783 17.80 -5.53 16.29
CA PRO A 783 16.60 -4.73 16.56
C PRO A 783 16.84 -3.22 16.52
N SER A 784 17.97 -2.76 17.05
CA SER A 784 18.34 -1.34 17.03
C SER A 784 18.69 -0.79 15.64
N VAL A 785 19.15 -1.63 14.70
CA VAL A 785 19.33 -1.25 13.28
C VAL A 785 17.98 -1.22 12.58
N ALA A 786 17.17 -2.28 12.77
CA ALA A 786 15.84 -2.38 12.17
C ALA A 786 14.91 -1.22 12.58
N ALA A 787 15.07 -0.68 13.80
CA ALA A 787 14.30 0.46 14.29
C ALA A 787 14.40 1.70 13.36
N VAL A 788 15.57 1.94 12.74
CA VAL A 788 15.76 3.05 11.79
C VAL A 788 14.99 2.83 10.48
N LEU A 789 14.77 1.57 10.12
CA LEU A 789 14.12 1.16 8.87
C LEU A 789 12.59 1.04 9.03
N LYS A 790 12.06 1.00 10.27
CA LYS A 790 10.62 0.89 10.60
C LYS A 790 9.86 -0.15 9.78
N THR A 791 10.45 -1.33 9.67
CA THR A 791 9.86 -2.50 8.99
C THR A 791 9.83 -3.69 9.92
N PRO A 792 8.95 -4.68 9.68
CA PRO A 792 9.04 -5.95 10.39
C PRO A 792 10.43 -6.57 10.22
N ASN A 793 10.99 -7.05 11.33
CA ASN A 793 12.29 -7.71 11.36
C ASN A 793 12.17 -9.03 12.11
N PHE A 794 12.58 -10.11 11.47
CA PHE A 794 12.48 -11.46 11.99
C PHE A 794 13.87 -12.01 12.35
N PHE A 795 13.94 -12.78 13.44
CA PHE A 795 15.16 -13.47 13.87
C PHE A 795 16.38 -12.53 14.06
N GLY A 796 16.13 -11.26 14.40
CA GLY A 796 17.16 -10.27 14.73
C GLY A 796 17.74 -10.45 16.13
N SER A 797 19.00 -10.06 16.33
CA SER A 797 19.69 -10.10 17.63
C SER A 797 20.75 -9.01 17.73
N GLU A 798 20.86 -8.37 18.89
CA GLU A 798 21.95 -7.42 19.19
C GLU A 798 23.32 -8.12 19.35
N GLU A 799 23.34 -9.42 19.57
CA GLU A 799 24.59 -10.18 19.73
C GLU A 799 25.06 -10.81 18.42
N LYS A 800 24.12 -11.27 17.57
CA LYS A 800 24.42 -12.11 16.40
C LYS A 800 23.94 -11.55 15.06
N GLY A 801 22.98 -10.64 15.05
CA GLY A 801 22.46 -10.02 13.83
C GLY A 801 23.45 -9.04 13.19
N LEU A 802 22.99 -8.29 12.19
CA LEU A 802 23.74 -7.16 11.67
C LEU A 802 23.66 -5.99 12.67
N THR A 803 24.72 -5.81 13.46
CA THR A 803 24.80 -4.79 14.51
C THR A 803 25.51 -3.53 14.03
N TRP A 804 25.37 -2.44 14.79
CA TRP A 804 26.09 -1.19 14.52
C TRP A 804 27.61 -1.36 14.51
N MET A 805 28.16 -2.17 15.43
CA MET A 805 29.60 -2.48 15.45
C MET A 805 30.06 -3.18 14.17
N ARG A 806 29.25 -4.09 13.61
CA ARG A 806 29.55 -4.73 12.33
C ARG A 806 29.48 -3.73 11.18
N LEU A 807 28.45 -2.88 11.16
CA LEU A 807 28.31 -1.82 10.15
C LEU A 807 29.47 -0.82 10.18
N ASP A 808 29.95 -0.43 11.36
CA ASP A 808 31.13 0.43 11.53
C ASP A 808 32.39 -0.25 10.94
N GLY A 809 32.58 -1.53 11.25
CA GLY A 809 33.67 -2.33 10.70
C GLY A 809 33.61 -2.43 9.17
N GLU A 810 32.43 -2.70 8.62
CA GLU A 810 32.20 -2.76 7.17
C GLU A 810 32.42 -1.40 6.51
N SER A 811 31.95 -0.31 7.10
CA SER A 811 32.13 1.05 6.60
C SER A 811 33.62 1.38 6.42
N ILE A 812 34.41 1.11 7.45
CA ILE A 812 35.86 1.33 7.44
C ILE A 812 36.54 0.42 6.43
N GLN A 813 36.22 -0.88 6.43
CA GLN A 813 36.83 -1.87 5.54
C GLN A 813 36.58 -1.53 4.07
N ARG A 814 35.31 -1.27 3.69
CA ARG A 814 34.92 -0.89 2.32
C ARG A 814 35.63 0.40 1.89
N GLY A 815 35.66 1.42 2.74
CA GLY A 815 36.37 2.68 2.45
C GLY A 815 37.89 2.49 2.27
N GLN A 816 38.52 1.60 3.05
CA GLN A 816 39.93 1.27 2.86
C GLN A 816 40.22 0.51 1.57
N GLU A 817 39.34 -0.41 1.17
CA GLU A 817 39.45 -1.17 -0.08
C GLU A 817 39.45 -0.23 -1.30
N ILE A 818 38.54 0.75 -1.30
CA ILE A 818 38.46 1.77 -2.36
C ILE A 818 39.73 2.64 -2.39
N ARG A 819 40.21 3.11 -1.22
CA ARG A 819 41.43 3.95 -1.11
C ARG A 819 42.69 3.26 -1.61
N LYS A 820 42.92 2.02 -1.17
CA LYS A 820 44.21 1.35 -1.35
C LYS A 820 44.45 0.91 -2.80
N LYS A 821 43.43 0.94 -3.68
CA LYS A 821 43.44 0.25 -4.99
C LYS A 821 44.09 -1.14 -4.88
N ALA A 822 43.89 -1.81 -3.73
CA ALA A 822 44.56 -3.05 -3.41
C ALA A 822 44.22 -4.07 -4.52
N GLY A 823 45.20 -4.85 -4.99
CA GLY A 823 45.11 -5.65 -6.22
C GLY A 823 43.72 -6.26 -6.47
N SER A 824 43.27 -6.21 -7.74
CA SER A 824 41.90 -6.53 -8.18
C SER A 824 41.27 -7.69 -7.39
N ARG A 825 40.41 -7.35 -6.42
CA ARG A 825 39.54 -8.32 -5.77
C ARG A 825 38.54 -8.78 -6.81
N SER A 826 38.52 -10.08 -7.10
CA SER A 826 37.46 -10.66 -7.93
C SER A 826 36.12 -10.49 -7.24
N LEU A 827 35.07 -10.21 -8.02
CA LEU A 827 33.71 -10.27 -7.50
C LEU A 827 33.42 -11.68 -6.96
N GLU A 828 32.79 -11.75 -5.79
CA GLU A 828 32.49 -13.01 -5.12
C GLU A 828 31.39 -13.78 -5.86
N HIS A 829 31.51 -15.11 -5.84
CA HIS A 829 30.48 -16.03 -6.32
C HIS A 829 29.54 -16.38 -5.16
N VAL A 830 28.23 -16.45 -5.43
CA VAL A 830 27.22 -16.86 -4.44
C VAL A 830 27.18 -18.39 -4.37
N ASP A 831 27.42 -18.95 -3.19
CA ASP A 831 27.38 -20.40 -3.01
C ASP A 831 25.95 -20.94 -3.20
N ARG A 832 25.81 -22.01 -4.00
CA ARG A 832 24.52 -22.66 -4.28
C ARG A 832 24.45 -24.03 -3.62
N PHE A 833 23.36 -24.30 -2.92
CA PHE A 833 23.21 -25.51 -2.09
C PHE A 833 23.02 -26.78 -2.93
N PHE A 834 22.14 -26.76 -3.92
CA PHE A 834 21.66 -27.98 -4.58
C PHE A 834 22.54 -28.57 -5.69
N PRO A 835 23.35 -27.81 -6.46
CA PRO A 835 24.11 -28.38 -7.58
C PRO A 835 25.01 -29.57 -7.17
N ARG A 836 25.71 -29.47 -6.03
CA ARG A 836 26.60 -30.52 -5.53
C ARG A 836 25.79 -31.74 -5.05
N LEU A 837 24.67 -31.52 -4.38
CA LEU A 837 23.76 -32.59 -3.94
C LEU A 837 23.13 -33.34 -5.12
N TRP A 838 22.67 -32.63 -6.15
CA TRP A 838 22.03 -33.24 -7.34
C TRP A 838 22.97 -34.10 -8.14
N LYS A 839 24.24 -33.70 -8.23
CA LYS A 839 25.28 -34.55 -8.81
C LYS A 839 25.39 -35.88 -8.06
N LYS A 840 25.32 -35.87 -6.74
CA LYS A 840 25.39 -37.08 -5.91
C LYS A 840 24.12 -37.94 -5.98
N VAL A 841 22.95 -37.32 -5.92
CA VAL A 841 21.66 -38.00 -6.13
C VAL A 841 21.62 -38.70 -7.50
N GLY A 842 22.15 -38.06 -8.54
CA GLY A 842 22.24 -38.66 -9.88
C GLY A 842 23.14 -39.90 -9.96
N LEU A 843 24.18 -39.99 -9.13
CA LEU A 843 25.00 -41.21 -9.02
C LEU A 843 24.24 -42.31 -8.28
N PHE A 844 23.53 -41.96 -7.20
CA PHE A 844 22.70 -42.91 -6.44
C PHE A 844 21.60 -43.54 -7.31
N THR A 845 20.90 -42.75 -8.12
CA THR A 845 19.85 -43.28 -9.01
C THR A 845 20.39 -44.18 -10.12
N ARG A 846 21.67 -44.02 -10.49
CA ARG A 846 22.39 -44.93 -11.42
C ARG A 846 23.06 -46.12 -10.71
N SER A 847 22.87 -46.27 -9.39
CA SER A 847 23.55 -47.28 -8.56
C SER A 847 25.09 -47.16 -8.57
N GLU A 848 25.61 -45.95 -8.82
CA GLU A 848 27.03 -45.61 -8.82
C GLU A 848 27.49 -45.04 -7.46
N ALA A 849 26.56 -44.85 -6.52
CA ALA A 849 26.80 -44.38 -5.15
C ALA A 849 25.77 -44.97 -4.18
N GLY A 850 26.15 -45.11 -2.91
CA GLY A 850 25.23 -45.49 -1.82
C GLY A 850 24.38 -44.31 -1.31
N TYR A 851 23.31 -44.61 -0.56
CA TYR A 851 22.51 -43.59 0.12
C TYR A 851 23.31 -42.83 1.18
N ASP A 852 24.20 -43.53 1.89
CA ASP A 852 25.05 -42.93 2.92
C ASP A 852 25.90 -41.78 2.35
N GLU A 853 26.44 -41.93 1.14
CA GLU A 853 27.22 -40.88 0.48
C GLU A 853 26.37 -39.65 0.11
N VAL A 854 25.09 -39.84 -0.22
CA VAL A 854 24.14 -38.73 -0.46
C VAL A 854 23.84 -38.02 0.86
N SER A 855 23.60 -38.80 1.92
CA SER A 855 23.35 -38.28 3.27
C SER A 855 24.55 -37.50 3.79
N GLU A 856 25.77 -38.03 3.68
CA GLU A 856 27.01 -37.34 4.06
C GLU A 856 27.16 -36.01 3.31
N THR A 857 26.99 -36.02 1.99
CA THR A 857 27.05 -34.80 1.17
C THR A 857 26.02 -33.75 1.62
N PHE A 858 24.80 -34.17 1.97
CA PHE A 858 23.77 -33.26 2.48
C PHE A 858 24.18 -32.63 3.82
N HIS A 859 24.65 -33.42 4.79
CA HIS A 859 25.07 -32.92 6.09
C HIS A 859 26.36 -32.07 6.02
N GLU A 860 27.26 -32.36 5.08
CA GLU A 860 28.42 -31.50 4.78
C GLU A 860 27.96 -30.14 4.26
N LEU A 861 27.05 -30.12 3.28
CA LEU A 861 26.50 -28.89 2.71
C LEU A 861 25.75 -28.04 3.75
N GLU A 862 24.97 -28.65 4.65
CA GLU A 862 24.28 -27.92 5.72
C GLU A 862 25.26 -27.18 6.64
N LYS A 863 26.43 -27.76 6.89
CA LYS A 863 27.48 -27.18 7.75
C LYS A 863 28.32 -26.15 7.01
N GLU A 864 28.74 -26.46 5.78
CA GLU A 864 29.62 -25.60 4.97
C GLU A 864 28.86 -24.37 4.44
N ASN A 865 27.63 -24.56 3.98
CA ASN A 865 26.84 -23.54 3.27
C ASN A 865 25.39 -23.49 3.81
N PRO A 866 25.16 -22.99 5.04
CA PRO A 866 23.83 -22.90 5.62
C PRO A 866 22.97 -21.86 4.87
N VAL A 867 22.08 -22.32 3.99
CA VAL A 867 21.25 -21.39 3.19
C VAL A 867 19.91 -20.96 3.79
N ALA A 868 19.40 -21.64 4.81
CA ALA A 868 18.08 -21.39 5.39
C ALA A 868 18.09 -21.48 6.92
N LEU A 869 17.13 -20.84 7.59
CA LEU A 869 17.04 -20.81 9.07
C LEU A 869 17.02 -22.21 9.71
N ARG A 870 16.45 -23.21 9.01
CA ARG A 870 16.43 -24.59 9.51
C ARG A 870 17.83 -25.22 9.65
N HIS A 871 18.84 -24.72 8.92
CA HIS A 871 20.21 -25.23 8.99
C HIS A 871 20.99 -24.72 10.21
N VAL A 872 20.44 -23.74 10.95
CA VAL A 872 21.07 -23.18 12.16
C VAL A 872 20.30 -23.51 13.45
N ILE A 873 19.27 -24.36 13.35
CA ILE A 873 18.56 -24.91 14.50
C ILE A 873 18.90 -26.39 14.65
N ASP A 874 18.94 -26.90 15.87
CA ASP A 874 19.21 -28.31 16.16
C ASP A 874 18.28 -28.83 17.27
N PHE A 875 18.13 -30.15 17.34
CA PHE A 875 17.34 -30.82 18.35
C PHE A 875 18.05 -30.79 19.71
N LYS A 876 17.32 -30.35 20.75
CA LYS A 876 17.82 -30.45 22.12
C LYS A 876 17.86 -31.92 22.55
N LYS A 877 19.05 -32.45 22.82
CA LYS A 877 19.21 -33.79 23.41
C LYS A 877 18.51 -33.85 24.77
N VAL A 878 17.55 -34.76 24.91
CA VAL A 878 16.84 -35.05 26.15
C VAL A 878 17.28 -36.40 26.72
N ARG A 879 17.25 -36.55 28.05
CA ARG A 879 17.54 -37.84 28.70
C ARG A 879 16.33 -38.76 28.57
N GLY A 880 16.50 -39.88 27.90
CA GLY A 880 15.52 -40.96 27.78
C GLY A 880 16.06 -42.07 26.88
N THR A 881 15.66 -43.31 27.14
CA THR A 881 15.95 -44.46 26.26
C THR A 881 14.80 -44.59 25.27
N VAL A 882 14.95 -44.01 24.07
CA VAL A 882 14.08 -44.37 22.95
C VAL A 882 14.62 -45.66 22.37
N ILE A 883 13.82 -46.72 22.39
CA ILE A 883 14.17 -47.97 21.71
C ILE A 883 13.74 -47.79 20.24
N PRO A 884 14.66 -47.75 19.25
CA PRO A 884 14.30 -47.49 17.86
C PRO A 884 13.22 -48.41 17.31
N SER A 885 13.19 -49.67 17.76
CA SER A 885 12.16 -50.65 17.38
C SER A 885 10.76 -50.36 17.93
N GLN A 886 10.62 -49.40 18.85
CA GLN A 886 9.34 -48.93 19.40
C GLN A 886 8.86 -47.61 18.76
N VAL A 887 9.65 -47.02 17.86
CA VAL A 887 9.21 -45.85 17.08
C VAL A 887 8.11 -46.31 16.14
N ASP A 888 6.92 -45.74 16.30
CA ASP A 888 5.82 -46.00 15.38
C ASP A 888 6.10 -45.34 14.02
N LEU A 889 6.56 -46.16 13.08
CA LEU A 889 6.74 -45.79 11.68
C LEU A 889 5.53 -46.17 10.84
N THR A 890 4.36 -46.40 11.46
CA THR A 890 3.14 -46.75 10.73
C THR A 890 2.68 -45.57 9.89
N LEU A 891 2.45 -45.84 8.61
CA LEU A 891 1.98 -44.85 7.63
C LEU A 891 0.70 -45.38 6.99
N ARG A 892 -0.39 -44.59 6.94
CA ARG A 892 -1.73 -45.06 6.50
C ARG A 892 -2.33 -44.12 5.46
N ASP A 893 -2.91 -44.70 4.38
CA ASP A 893 -3.59 -44.05 3.24
C ASP A 893 -3.10 -42.63 2.93
N TYR A 894 -2.06 -42.54 2.06
CA TYR A 894 -0.96 -41.56 2.08
C TYR A 894 0.24 -42.08 2.90
N ARG A 895 0.78 -43.22 2.46
CA ARG A 895 1.80 -44.06 3.14
C ARG A 895 3.15 -43.39 3.39
N LEU A 896 3.36 -42.14 3.00
CA LEU A 896 4.52 -41.36 3.40
C LEU A 896 4.02 -39.93 3.65
N PRO A 897 4.62 -39.18 4.58
CA PRO A 897 4.31 -37.76 4.79
C PRO A 897 4.98 -36.90 3.70
N VAL A 898 4.81 -37.28 2.43
CA VAL A 898 5.46 -36.67 1.27
C VAL A 898 4.41 -36.40 0.21
N VAL A 899 4.55 -35.25 -0.46
CA VAL A 899 3.75 -34.88 -1.62
C VAL A 899 4.70 -34.51 -2.73
N ILE A 900 4.43 -34.97 -3.96
CA ILE A 900 5.11 -34.43 -5.14
C ILE A 900 4.39 -33.12 -5.49
N SER A 901 5.10 -32.01 -5.31
CA SER A 901 4.55 -30.66 -5.47
C SER A 901 4.09 -30.37 -6.90
N ALA A 902 3.23 -29.36 -7.01
CA ALA A 902 2.65 -28.92 -8.26
C ALA A 902 3.70 -28.49 -9.30
N MET A 903 3.75 -29.19 -10.42
CA MET A 903 4.59 -28.87 -11.58
C MET A 903 3.81 -29.13 -12.87
N SER A 904 3.47 -28.07 -13.61
CA SER A 904 2.54 -28.15 -14.73
C SER A 904 3.07 -28.94 -15.93
N CYS A 905 2.15 -29.61 -16.64
CA CYS A 905 2.41 -30.12 -17.98
C CYS A 905 2.82 -28.93 -18.89
N GLY A 906 4.00 -29.04 -19.51
CA GLY A 906 4.65 -27.97 -20.29
C GLY A 906 5.83 -27.31 -19.57
N SER A 907 5.78 -27.12 -18.24
CA SER A 907 6.95 -26.64 -17.49
C SER A 907 8.03 -27.71 -17.36
N GLN A 908 7.59 -28.97 -17.27
CA GLN A 908 8.39 -30.18 -17.29
C GLN A 908 8.09 -31.02 -18.53
N GLY A 909 9.03 -31.91 -18.88
CA GLY A 909 8.83 -32.88 -19.95
C GLY A 909 7.72 -33.89 -19.61
N GLU A 910 7.05 -34.38 -20.64
CA GLU A 910 5.92 -35.31 -20.52
C GLU A 910 6.29 -36.59 -19.74
N THR A 911 7.46 -37.16 -20.01
CA THR A 911 7.96 -38.35 -19.31
C THR A 911 8.03 -38.12 -17.80
N SER A 912 8.55 -36.98 -17.36
CA SER A 912 8.62 -36.64 -15.93
C SER A 912 7.23 -36.45 -15.33
N PHE A 913 6.34 -35.75 -16.03
CA PHE A 913 4.97 -35.50 -15.58
C PHE A 913 4.20 -36.80 -15.32
N ARG A 914 4.34 -37.78 -16.22
CA ARG A 914 3.74 -39.12 -16.09
C ARG A 914 4.39 -39.94 -14.98
N ALA A 915 5.72 -39.93 -14.93
CA ALA A 915 6.49 -40.69 -13.95
C ALA A 915 6.12 -40.30 -12.51
N TYR A 916 5.87 -39.01 -12.25
CA TYR A 916 5.47 -38.56 -10.92
C TYR A 916 4.11 -39.11 -10.46
N ALA A 917 3.11 -39.17 -11.33
CA ALA A 917 1.81 -39.74 -10.97
C ALA A 917 1.87 -41.26 -10.76
N GLU A 918 2.67 -41.95 -11.57
CA GLU A 918 2.89 -43.39 -11.40
C GLU A 918 3.66 -43.68 -10.10
N ALA A 919 4.73 -42.92 -9.82
CA ALA A 919 5.47 -43.01 -8.57
C ALA A 919 4.58 -42.71 -7.36
N SER A 920 3.71 -41.69 -7.43
CA SER A 920 2.80 -41.37 -6.33
C SER A 920 1.78 -42.47 -6.07
N SER A 921 1.28 -43.12 -7.13
CA SER A 921 0.42 -44.30 -7.02
C SER A 921 1.13 -45.47 -6.33
N GLN A 922 2.35 -45.80 -6.76
CA GLN A 922 3.13 -46.91 -6.20
C GLN A 922 3.52 -46.69 -4.73
N MET A 923 3.93 -45.46 -4.39
CA MET A 923 4.25 -45.06 -3.02
C MET A 923 2.99 -44.79 -2.18
N ASN A 924 1.81 -44.78 -2.82
CA ASN A 924 0.54 -44.35 -2.24
C ASN A 924 0.66 -43.00 -1.52
N ILE A 925 1.13 -41.98 -2.24
CA ILE A 925 1.20 -40.56 -1.82
C ILE A 925 0.40 -39.69 -2.80
N ILE A 926 0.38 -38.37 -2.58
CA ILE A 926 -0.27 -37.40 -3.48
C ILE A 926 0.77 -36.80 -4.43
N CYS A 927 0.40 -36.69 -5.70
CA CYS A 927 1.10 -35.85 -6.68
C CYS A 927 0.13 -34.79 -7.22
N ILE A 928 0.58 -33.55 -7.29
CA ILE A 928 -0.23 -32.42 -7.77
C ILE A 928 0.14 -32.13 -9.24
N ASN A 929 -0.85 -32.04 -10.12
CA ASN A 929 -0.62 -31.82 -11.56
C ASN A 929 -0.06 -30.42 -11.89
N GLY A 930 -0.34 -29.42 -11.06
CA GLY A 930 -0.03 -28.02 -11.32
C GLY A 930 -0.98 -27.32 -12.31
N GLU A 931 -0.68 -26.07 -12.63
CA GLU A 931 -1.57 -25.12 -13.31
C GLU A 931 -1.87 -25.41 -14.79
N GLY A 932 -1.38 -26.51 -15.35
CA GLY A 932 -1.39 -26.78 -16.80
C GLY A 932 -2.50 -27.69 -17.29
N GLY A 933 -3.51 -27.97 -16.48
CA GLY A 933 -4.51 -29.01 -16.77
C GLY A 933 -3.95 -30.42 -16.62
N GLU A 934 -4.69 -31.41 -17.11
CA GLU A 934 -4.34 -32.83 -17.04
C GLU A 934 -4.42 -33.46 -18.43
N LEU A 935 -3.49 -34.38 -18.72
CA LEU A 935 -3.52 -35.13 -19.98
C LEU A 935 -4.79 -36.01 -20.06
N PRO A 936 -5.50 -36.05 -21.20
CA PRO A 936 -6.77 -36.78 -21.32
C PRO A 936 -6.72 -38.24 -20.86
N GLU A 937 -5.63 -38.93 -21.15
CA GLU A 937 -5.40 -40.33 -20.77
C GLU A 937 -5.00 -40.56 -19.31
N MET A 938 -4.55 -39.52 -18.62
CA MET A 938 -4.27 -39.56 -17.17
C MET A 938 -5.50 -39.19 -16.34
N MET A 939 -6.48 -38.51 -16.97
CA MET A 939 -7.70 -38.04 -16.33
C MET A 939 -8.44 -39.19 -15.64
N GLY A 940 -8.55 -39.12 -14.31
CA GLY A 940 -9.27 -40.09 -13.48
C GLY A 940 -8.52 -41.41 -13.21
N ARG A 941 -7.43 -41.70 -13.93
CA ARG A 941 -6.64 -42.94 -13.75
C ARG A 941 -6.04 -43.05 -12.35
N TYR A 942 -5.56 -41.93 -11.81
CA TYR A 942 -4.89 -41.86 -10.51
C TYR A 942 -5.73 -41.15 -9.45
N LYS A 943 -7.06 -41.23 -9.53
CA LYS A 943 -7.98 -40.41 -8.71
C LYS A 943 -7.64 -40.34 -7.22
N LYS A 944 -7.18 -41.44 -6.61
CA LYS A 944 -6.78 -41.49 -5.19
C LYS A 944 -5.45 -40.78 -4.89
N ASN A 945 -4.52 -40.74 -5.83
CA ASN A 945 -3.12 -40.31 -5.64
C ASN A 945 -2.76 -39.05 -6.42
N ARG A 946 -3.76 -38.40 -7.02
CA ARG A 946 -3.66 -37.19 -7.82
C ARG A 946 -4.43 -36.06 -7.18
N ALA A 947 -3.85 -34.87 -7.19
CA ALA A 947 -4.54 -33.62 -6.90
C ALA A 947 -4.60 -32.77 -8.17
N GLN A 948 -5.75 -32.14 -8.39
CA GLN A 948 -5.94 -31.17 -9.47
C GLN A 948 -5.81 -29.73 -8.94
N GLN A 949 -4.92 -28.95 -9.54
CA GLN A 949 -4.71 -27.55 -9.18
C GLN A 949 -5.64 -26.62 -10.00
N ILE A 950 -6.25 -25.67 -9.31
CA ILE A 950 -7.02 -24.56 -9.86
C ILE A 950 -6.22 -23.29 -9.63
N ALA A 951 -5.62 -22.77 -10.69
CA ALA A 951 -4.85 -21.53 -10.70
C ALA A 951 -5.56 -20.45 -11.53
N SER A 952 -5.10 -19.20 -11.45
CA SER A 952 -5.69 -18.01 -12.07
C SER A 952 -6.11 -18.18 -13.53
N GLY A 953 -5.26 -18.81 -14.36
CA GLY A 953 -5.55 -19.06 -15.78
C GLY A 953 -6.62 -20.11 -16.08
N ARG A 954 -7.12 -20.85 -15.06
CA ARG A 954 -8.13 -21.93 -15.17
C ARG A 954 -7.87 -22.94 -16.30
N SER A 955 -6.61 -23.17 -16.65
CA SER A 955 -6.23 -24.02 -17.78
C SER A 955 -6.70 -25.47 -17.57
N GLY A 956 -7.52 -25.97 -18.50
CA GLY A 956 -8.08 -27.33 -18.41
C GLY A 956 -9.14 -27.55 -17.32
N VAL A 957 -9.54 -26.51 -16.58
CA VAL A 957 -10.47 -26.65 -15.43
C VAL A 957 -11.90 -26.82 -15.94
N LYS A 958 -12.39 -28.06 -15.91
CA LYS A 958 -13.76 -28.46 -16.27
C LYS A 958 -14.36 -29.37 -15.20
N SER A 959 -15.68 -29.59 -15.25
CA SER A 959 -16.39 -30.45 -14.29
C SER A 959 -15.76 -31.85 -14.18
N HIS A 960 -15.42 -32.50 -15.30
CA HIS A 960 -14.78 -33.81 -15.29
C HIS A 960 -13.35 -33.78 -14.71
N PHE A 961 -12.59 -32.71 -14.95
CA PHE A 961 -11.25 -32.49 -14.36
C PHE A 961 -11.35 -32.40 -12.84
N LEU A 962 -12.27 -31.60 -12.30
CA LEU A 962 -12.48 -31.49 -10.85
C LEU A 962 -12.91 -32.84 -10.24
N ASN A 963 -13.71 -33.63 -10.96
CA ASN A 963 -14.15 -34.95 -10.50
C ASN A 963 -13.10 -36.07 -10.69
N SER A 964 -11.96 -35.77 -11.32
CA SER A 964 -10.92 -36.73 -11.67
C SER A 964 -9.92 -37.04 -10.54
N ALA A 965 -9.92 -36.22 -9.47
CA ALA A 965 -8.99 -36.31 -8.34
C ALA A 965 -9.73 -36.39 -7.00
N ALA A 966 -9.00 -36.77 -5.95
CA ALA A 966 -9.46 -36.77 -4.56
C ALA A 966 -9.21 -35.44 -3.84
N VAL A 967 -8.27 -34.63 -4.35
CA VAL A 967 -7.88 -33.34 -3.78
C VAL A 967 -7.92 -32.28 -4.86
N LEU A 968 -8.46 -31.12 -4.50
CA LEU A 968 -8.44 -29.91 -5.29
C LEU A 968 -7.56 -28.88 -4.58
N GLU A 969 -6.56 -28.35 -5.27
CA GLU A 969 -5.69 -27.30 -4.74
C GLU A 969 -6.04 -25.97 -5.38
N ILE A 970 -6.40 -24.97 -4.58
CA ILE A 970 -6.55 -23.59 -5.07
C ILE A 970 -5.20 -22.90 -4.95
N LYS A 971 -4.58 -22.59 -6.09
CA LYS A 971 -3.30 -21.89 -6.13
C LYS A 971 -3.53 -20.39 -6.06
N ILE A 972 -3.09 -19.80 -4.95
CA ILE A 972 -3.08 -18.34 -4.76
C ILE A 972 -1.75 -17.75 -5.25
N GLY A 973 -0.62 -18.35 -4.86
CA GLY A 973 0.72 -17.91 -5.25
C GLY A 973 1.73 -19.04 -5.17
N GLN A 974 2.99 -18.78 -5.56
CA GLN A 974 4.10 -19.73 -5.46
C GLN A 974 5.38 -19.05 -4.98
N GLY A 975 6.20 -19.73 -4.17
CA GLY A 975 7.38 -19.11 -3.54
C GLY A 975 8.42 -18.51 -4.50
N ALA A 976 8.48 -18.97 -5.76
CA ALA A 976 9.39 -18.38 -6.76
C ALA A 976 8.91 -17.03 -7.30
N LYS A 977 7.60 -16.77 -7.26
CA LYS A 977 6.94 -15.55 -7.75
C LYS A 977 5.56 -15.40 -7.11
N PRO A 978 5.49 -14.97 -5.83
CA PRO A 978 4.29 -15.17 -5.03
C PRO A 978 3.13 -14.23 -5.36
N GLY A 979 3.36 -13.14 -6.10
CA GLY A 979 2.33 -12.20 -6.57
C GLY A 979 2.10 -12.21 -8.09
N GLU A 980 2.46 -13.29 -8.79
CA GLU A 980 2.36 -13.38 -10.24
C GLU A 980 1.70 -14.69 -10.73
N GLY A 981 1.12 -14.61 -11.92
CA GLY A 981 0.57 -15.76 -12.62
C GLY A 981 1.62 -16.71 -13.19
N GLY A 982 1.18 -17.90 -13.57
CA GLY A 982 1.97 -18.88 -14.32
C GLY A 982 2.46 -18.33 -15.66
N MET A 983 3.68 -18.71 -16.07
CA MET A 983 4.24 -18.35 -17.39
C MET A 983 4.73 -19.61 -18.10
N LEU A 984 4.31 -19.79 -19.34
CA LEU A 984 4.79 -20.84 -20.22
C LEU A 984 5.17 -20.27 -21.59
N PRO A 985 6.45 -20.30 -21.97
CA PRO A 985 6.90 -19.90 -23.30
C PRO A 985 6.21 -20.66 -24.43
N GLY A 986 5.93 -19.99 -25.55
CA GLY A 986 5.15 -20.54 -26.66
C GLY A 986 5.77 -21.79 -27.29
N ASP A 987 7.09 -21.83 -27.42
CA ASP A 987 7.85 -23.00 -27.90
C ASP A 987 7.65 -24.26 -27.05
N LYS A 988 7.25 -24.11 -25.78
CA LYS A 988 6.90 -25.22 -24.88
C LYS A 988 5.42 -25.63 -24.94
N VAL A 989 4.57 -24.87 -25.63
CA VAL A 989 3.14 -25.18 -25.83
C VAL A 989 2.98 -26.10 -27.02
N SER A 990 3.48 -27.33 -26.88
CA SER A 990 3.28 -28.41 -27.86
C SER A 990 1.78 -28.71 -28.04
N PRO A 991 1.37 -29.37 -29.14
CA PRO A 991 -0.03 -29.74 -29.36
C PRO A 991 -0.69 -30.47 -28.17
N GLN A 992 0.04 -31.35 -27.50
CA GLN A 992 -0.43 -32.07 -26.31
C GLN A 992 -0.64 -31.14 -25.11
N VAL A 993 0.30 -30.22 -24.87
CA VAL A 993 0.15 -29.20 -23.81
C VAL A 993 -1.02 -28.27 -24.13
N ALA A 994 -1.17 -27.91 -25.41
CA ALA A 994 -2.27 -27.09 -25.89
C ALA A 994 -3.63 -27.76 -25.68
N GLU A 995 -3.71 -29.08 -25.95
CA GLU A 995 -4.89 -29.90 -25.70
C GLU A 995 -5.26 -29.95 -24.21
N ALA A 996 -4.29 -30.23 -23.34
CA ALA A 996 -4.49 -30.27 -21.87
C ALA A 996 -4.99 -28.93 -21.30
N ARG A 997 -4.56 -27.82 -21.91
CA ARG A 997 -4.92 -26.45 -21.49
C ARG A 997 -6.13 -25.88 -22.22
N HIS A 998 -6.60 -26.53 -23.29
CA HIS A 998 -7.60 -26.02 -24.23
C HIS A 998 -7.24 -24.66 -24.86
N THR A 999 -6.02 -24.57 -25.39
CA THR A 999 -5.46 -23.35 -25.99
C THR A 999 -4.80 -23.67 -27.34
N PRO A 1000 -4.55 -22.69 -28.23
CA PRO A 1000 -3.80 -22.92 -29.46
C PRO A 1000 -2.34 -23.35 -29.18
N PRO A 1001 -1.77 -24.26 -29.99
CA PRO A 1001 -0.36 -24.64 -29.86
C PRO A 1001 0.56 -23.48 -30.25
N TYR A 1002 1.77 -23.47 -29.69
CA TYR A 1002 2.85 -22.53 -29.97
C TYR A 1002 2.61 -21.07 -29.56
N VAL A 1003 1.56 -20.81 -28.76
CA VAL A 1003 1.24 -19.48 -28.22
C VAL A 1003 1.73 -19.41 -26.78
N ALA A 1004 2.46 -18.35 -26.43
CA ALA A 1004 2.91 -18.11 -25.05
C ALA A 1004 1.70 -17.92 -24.13
N LEU A 1005 1.75 -18.52 -22.94
CA LEU A 1005 0.66 -18.46 -21.96
C LEU A 1005 1.14 -17.71 -20.72
N LEU A 1006 0.56 -16.54 -20.51
CA LEU A 1006 0.70 -15.74 -19.30
C LEU A 1006 -0.64 -15.81 -18.57
N SER A 1007 -0.65 -16.43 -17.40
CA SER A 1007 -1.85 -16.46 -16.56
C SER A 1007 -2.00 -15.13 -15.81
N PRO A 1008 -3.23 -14.69 -15.50
CA PRO A 1008 -3.43 -13.52 -14.65
C PRO A 1008 -2.73 -13.66 -13.30
N SER A 1009 -2.37 -12.54 -12.68
CA SER A 1009 -1.72 -12.53 -11.36
C SER A 1009 -2.65 -12.96 -10.23
N ASN A 1010 -3.97 -12.75 -10.38
CA ASN A 1010 -5.01 -13.06 -9.40
C ASN A 1010 -6.06 -14.03 -9.97
N ASN A 1011 -6.87 -14.59 -9.07
CA ASN A 1011 -8.09 -15.29 -9.45
C ASN A 1011 -9.22 -14.25 -9.61
N HIS A 1012 -9.87 -14.18 -10.77
CA HIS A 1012 -10.96 -13.23 -11.09
C HIS A 1012 -12.37 -13.82 -10.84
N ASP A 1013 -12.45 -14.92 -10.08
CA ASP A 1013 -13.58 -15.85 -10.04
C ASP A 1013 -14.84 -15.39 -9.29
#